data_AF-A0A7C6KSY2-F1
#
_entry.id   AF-A0A7C6KSY2-F1
#
_cell.length_a   1.000
_cell.length_b   1.000
_cell.length_c   1.000
_cell.angle_alpha   90.00
_cell.angle_beta   90.00
_cell.angle_gamma   90.00
#
_symmetry.space_group_name_H-M   'P 1'
#
loop_
_entity.id
_entity.type
_entity.pdbx_description
1 polymer ?
#
loop_
_entity_poly.entity_id
_entity_poly.type
_entity_poly.pdbx_seq_one_letter_code
_entity_poly.pdbx_strand_id
1 'polypeptide(L)'
;MFRDLFGFRSVRPILRKAAATLTLTAFLSGSFLSGLGSPLSPVYAQDTSEGAYADVTVPTSYQRFAGNSRYETAVQISNKNWYEAYNVVLARGDSFPDALAGAVLANSAIVGGPLLLTEPGYLRPDVLQEMKRLNTSTVFILGGTNAVSAEVEKELKRNGIHTYRIQGQDRYETAAGISLVAVENSSKAFLASGTSFADALSISAYAASKGLPLLLTDSKTVPAATLNALQKLGVTDVTLIGGESVISAAVEEALKQNGYNVDRLSGADRYQTNVAILENLDFNTNKVVVATGTTFPDALAGSVLAAREQSPIVLVPKDENQLIGTPTTSYLNRIRAGVSSFSILGGWSVINYKVENIIRTGKLNPRISLQFWDGYANLERYMQQLSFVPGNLTDYIHILVPNFVGEMKADGTFGYRFGSADNPKYLVSLGQSKGARVVPMVMSSGTIADAMLLDSAKRQNFVNSAVKLVQETGADGILVDLEALADNTEQGLTSLMKELYARLHPQGKLVLISVAAKTSPTAQPWYAEYNYRELAKYTDYVQIMSYDKHYSTSAPGPIAPLDWVRQVMAYAVTEIPSEKILMGVPYYGRSWKSLGNGKWTSTAFGWAVATETAAKAGAIITRETTLTDPVGVPTFKYVDENGDQRTAYFDDRLSWGAKLDLLDEFCLGGIGGWAMGWINEVSAPELYPLLKERFN
;
A
#
# COMPACT_ATOMS: atom_id res chain seq x y z
N MET A 1 -63.02 36.61 6.14
CA MET A 1 -62.78 36.99 4.73
C MET A 1 -61.28 37.01 4.54
N PHE A 2 -60.54 36.15 3.85
CA PHE A 2 -60.63 34.95 3.00
C PHE A 2 -59.25 34.26 3.24
N ARG A 3 -59.02 32.97 3.57
CA ARG A 3 -59.37 31.64 3.03
C ARG A 3 -58.88 31.33 1.59
N ASP A 4 -57.95 30.37 1.55
CA ASP A 4 -57.64 29.35 0.52
C ASP A 4 -56.66 29.65 -0.64
N LEU A 5 -55.96 28.55 -1.03
CA LEU A 5 -54.95 28.32 -2.11
C LEU A 5 -53.48 28.36 -1.60
N PHE A 6 -52.73 27.28 -1.40
CA PHE A 6 -52.75 25.93 -1.97
C PHE A 6 -52.21 24.91 -0.98
N GLY A 7 -52.95 23.82 -0.78
CA GLY A 7 -52.39 22.55 -0.33
C GLY A 7 -52.27 21.61 -1.53
N PHE A 8 -51.13 20.95 -1.68
CA PHE A 8 -51.06 19.56 -2.12
C PHE A 8 -49.74 18.95 -1.66
N ARG A 9 -49.85 18.01 -0.72
CA ARG A 9 -48.87 16.96 -0.45
C ARG A 9 -48.83 16.04 -1.67
N SER A 10 -47.64 15.74 -2.18
CA SER A 10 -47.37 14.45 -2.81
C SER A 10 -46.00 13.95 -2.37
N VAL A 11 -45.99 13.08 -1.36
CA VAL A 11 -44.89 12.17 -1.08
C VAL A 11 -44.87 11.19 -2.25
N ARG A 12 -43.84 11.23 -3.10
CA ARG A 12 -43.56 10.17 -4.07
C ARG A 12 -42.55 9.22 -3.43
N PRO A 13 -42.85 7.91 -3.29
CA PRO A 13 -41.84 6.95 -2.90
C PRO A 13 -40.89 6.74 -4.09
N ILE A 14 -39.58 6.89 -3.87
CA ILE A 14 -38.57 6.52 -4.84
C ILE A 14 -38.47 4.98 -4.84
N LEU A 15 -39.33 4.36 -5.63
CA LEU A 15 -39.30 2.94 -5.98
C LEU A 15 -38.18 2.69 -7.00
N ARG A 16 -36.95 2.44 -6.52
CA ARG A 16 -35.87 1.82 -7.35
C ARG A 16 -34.92 0.87 -6.58
N LYS A 17 -35.14 0.56 -5.30
CA LYS A 17 -34.36 -0.48 -4.58
C LYS A 17 -34.70 -1.93 -4.97
N ALA A 18 -35.66 -2.16 -5.87
CA ALA A 18 -36.04 -3.51 -6.31
C ALA A 18 -35.01 -4.21 -7.22
N ALA A 19 -33.94 -3.53 -7.66
CA ALA A 19 -32.91 -4.14 -8.51
C ALA A 19 -31.78 -4.84 -7.72
N ALA A 20 -31.71 -4.68 -6.39
CA ALA A 20 -30.74 -5.36 -5.53
C ALA A 20 -31.31 -6.62 -4.84
N THR A 21 -32.61 -6.91 -5.01
CA THR A 21 -33.32 -8.00 -4.29
C THR A 21 -33.23 -9.37 -5.01
N LEU A 22 -32.32 -9.56 -5.96
CA LEU A 22 -32.26 -10.80 -6.75
C LEU A 22 -30.83 -11.35 -6.86
N THR A 23 -30.30 -11.80 -5.72
CA THR A 23 -29.12 -12.68 -5.68
C THR A 23 -29.23 -13.82 -4.65
N LEU A 24 -30.45 -14.24 -4.29
CA LEU A 24 -30.64 -15.48 -3.55
C LEU A 24 -32.01 -16.13 -3.83
N THR A 25 -32.32 -16.41 -5.09
CA THR A 25 -33.31 -17.43 -5.50
C THR A 25 -33.31 -17.56 -7.02
N ALA A 26 -32.71 -18.60 -7.55
CA ALA A 26 -32.94 -19.06 -8.91
C ALA A 26 -33.27 -20.56 -8.86
N PHE A 27 -34.54 -20.89 -8.62
CA PHE A 27 -35.23 -22.08 -9.13
C PHE A 27 -36.75 -21.92 -8.94
N LEU A 28 -37.49 -22.31 -10.00
CA LEU A 28 -38.95 -22.54 -10.13
C LEU A 28 -39.86 -21.40 -10.69
N SER A 29 -40.11 -21.55 -12.01
CA SER A 29 -41.38 -21.45 -12.76
C SER A 29 -42.25 -20.17 -12.78
N GLY A 30 -42.47 -19.63 -13.99
CA GLY A 30 -43.81 -19.52 -14.60
C GLY A 30 -44.57 -18.17 -14.61
N SER A 31 -44.58 -17.55 -15.80
CA SER A 31 -45.72 -16.85 -16.47
C SER A 31 -46.26 -15.46 -16.05
N PHE A 32 -46.08 -14.50 -16.97
CA PHE A 32 -46.98 -13.44 -17.52
C PHE A 32 -47.91 -12.57 -16.63
N LEU A 33 -47.78 -11.23 -16.73
CA LEU A 33 -48.66 -10.34 -17.54
C LEU A 33 -48.20 -8.85 -17.56
N SER A 34 -48.56 -8.19 -18.66
CA SER A 34 -48.09 -6.89 -19.20
C SER A 34 -48.87 -5.65 -18.74
N GLY A 35 -48.21 -4.48 -18.71
CA GLY A 35 -48.85 -3.16 -18.67
C GLY A 35 -47.87 -2.03 -19.03
N LEU A 36 -48.26 -1.21 -20.01
CA LEU A 36 -47.45 -0.24 -20.78
C LEU A 36 -47.01 1.02 -20.01
N GLY A 37 -45.82 1.54 -20.36
CA GLY A 37 -45.35 2.90 -20.05
C GLY A 37 -43.95 3.16 -20.63
N SER A 38 -43.84 4.10 -21.57
CA SER A 38 -42.66 4.43 -22.39
C SER A 38 -41.36 4.73 -21.62
N PRO A 39 -40.16 4.46 -22.18
CA PRO A 39 -38.90 4.57 -21.45
C PRO A 39 -38.41 6.02 -21.37
N LEU A 40 -38.10 6.48 -20.16
CA LEU A 40 -37.28 7.67 -19.92
C LEU A 40 -35.79 7.29 -20.11
N SER A 41 -35.11 8.00 -21.00
CA SER A 41 -33.67 7.87 -21.24
C SER A 41 -32.86 8.13 -19.96
N PRO A 42 -31.80 7.37 -19.66
CA PRO A 42 -30.94 7.64 -18.52
C PRO A 42 -30.03 8.84 -18.82
N VAL A 43 -30.20 9.91 -18.04
CA VAL A 43 -29.23 11.02 -17.93
C VAL A 43 -28.09 10.53 -17.03
N TYR A 44 -26.91 10.30 -17.60
CA TYR A 44 -25.68 10.13 -16.83
C TYR A 44 -25.20 11.52 -16.41
N ALA A 45 -24.98 11.73 -15.11
CA ALA A 45 -24.26 12.89 -14.63
C ALA A 45 -22.81 12.80 -15.12
N GLN A 46 -22.36 13.83 -15.82
CA GLN A 46 -20.96 13.98 -16.21
C GLN A 46 -20.09 14.11 -14.96
N ASP A 47 -18.97 13.39 -14.99
CA ASP A 47 -17.96 13.32 -13.96
C ASP A 47 -17.21 14.65 -13.86
N THR A 48 -17.44 15.39 -12.78
CA THR A 48 -16.61 16.53 -12.37
C THR A 48 -16.28 16.37 -10.89
N SER A 49 -15.51 15.33 -10.56
CA SER A 49 -15.12 15.02 -9.18
C SER A 49 -13.66 15.40 -8.83
N GLU A 50 -12.97 16.16 -9.68
CA GLU A 50 -11.60 16.65 -9.39
C GLU A 50 -11.53 17.73 -8.28
N GLY A 51 -12.67 18.31 -7.85
CA GLY A 51 -12.69 19.46 -6.95
C GLY A 51 -12.88 19.20 -5.45
N ALA A 52 -13.11 17.96 -5.01
CA ALA A 52 -13.55 17.67 -3.63
C ALA A 52 -12.46 17.15 -2.67
N TYR A 53 -11.19 17.19 -3.07
CA TYR A 53 -10.09 16.56 -2.32
C TYR A 53 -9.21 17.53 -1.51
N ALA A 54 -9.61 18.80 -1.32
CA ALA A 54 -8.69 19.83 -0.84
C ALA A 54 -8.43 19.87 0.68
N ASP A 55 -9.25 19.25 1.55
CA ASP A 55 -9.09 19.41 3.01
C ASP A 55 -9.32 18.12 3.81
N VAL A 56 -8.53 17.09 3.55
CA VAL A 56 -8.44 15.90 4.43
C VAL A 56 -7.02 15.77 4.95
N THR A 57 -6.81 16.18 6.20
CA THR A 57 -5.55 15.96 6.91
C THR A 57 -5.51 14.52 7.44
N VAL A 58 -4.84 13.62 6.72
CA VAL A 58 -4.29 12.41 7.35
C VAL A 58 -3.30 12.90 8.41
N PRO A 59 -3.43 12.54 9.70
CA PRO A 59 -2.56 13.09 10.75
C PRO A 59 -1.08 12.77 10.48
N THR A 60 -0.81 11.66 9.78
CA THR A 60 0.51 11.28 9.30
C THR A 60 0.41 10.76 7.86
N SER A 61 1.04 11.44 6.90
CA SER A 61 1.17 10.95 5.53
C SER A 61 2.37 10.00 5.40
N TYR A 62 2.32 9.09 4.43
CA TYR A 62 3.42 8.20 4.11
C TYR A 62 3.66 8.26 2.61
N GLN A 63 4.83 8.73 2.20
CA GLN A 63 5.19 8.93 0.81
C GLN A 63 6.40 8.09 0.46
N ARG A 64 6.28 7.26 -0.57
CA ARG A 64 7.39 6.47 -1.10
C ARG A 64 7.98 7.16 -2.32
N PHE A 65 9.29 7.33 -2.33
CA PHE A 65 10.05 7.81 -3.48
C PHE A 65 10.85 6.65 -4.04
N ALA A 66 10.45 6.15 -5.21
CA ALA A 66 11.02 4.96 -5.81
C ALA A 66 10.90 4.99 -7.33
N GLY A 67 11.93 4.52 -8.02
CA GLY A 67 11.86 4.10 -9.42
C GLY A 67 12.35 2.67 -9.59
N ASN A 68 12.44 2.20 -10.84
CA ASN A 68 12.93 0.84 -11.13
C ASN A 68 14.44 0.69 -10.89
N SER A 69 15.13 1.82 -10.73
CA SER A 69 16.57 1.90 -10.47
C SER A 69 16.87 3.00 -9.45
N ARG A 70 18.06 2.96 -8.85
CA ARG A 70 18.57 4.02 -7.95
C ARG A 70 18.59 5.41 -8.60
N TYR A 71 18.77 5.45 -9.92
CA TYR A 71 18.81 6.68 -10.71
C TYR A 71 17.41 7.28 -10.80
N GLU A 72 16.42 6.44 -11.14
CA GLU A 72 15.02 6.85 -11.16
C GLU A 72 14.52 7.21 -9.75
N THR A 73 14.94 6.51 -8.70
CA THR A 73 14.64 6.90 -7.31
C THR A 73 15.15 8.31 -7.00
N ALA A 74 16.40 8.64 -7.36
CA ALA A 74 16.95 9.99 -7.20
C ALA A 74 16.15 11.03 -8.00
N VAL A 75 15.72 10.69 -9.23
CA VAL A 75 14.83 11.54 -10.04
C VAL A 75 13.47 11.73 -9.36
N GLN A 76 12.87 10.71 -8.76
CA GLN A 76 11.59 10.82 -8.05
C GLN A 76 11.69 11.69 -6.78
N ILE A 77 12.80 11.56 -6.03
CA ILE A 77 13.10 12.43 -4.89
C ILE A 77 13.19 13.89 -5.38
N SER A 78 13.89 14.13 -6.48
CA SER A 78 14.04 15.46 -7.08
C SER A 78 12.69 16.04 -7.55
N ASN A 79 11.98 15.28 -8.39
CA ASN A 79 10.74 15.68 -9.04
C ASN A 79 9.67 16.16 -8.06
N LYS A 80 9.56 15.49 -6.92
CA LYS A 80 8.54 15.77 -5.91
C LYS A 80 8.89 16.92 -4.97
N ASN A 81 10.17 17.27 -4.84
CA ASN A 81 10.65 18.17 -3.78
C ASN A 81 11.35 19.43 -4.30
N TRP A 82 11.64 19.52 -5.60
CA TRP A 82 12.19 20.71 -6.25
C TRP A 82 11.34 21.12 -7.45
N TYR A 83 10.81 22.34 -7.42
CA TYR A 83 10.17 22.92 -8.60
C TYR A 83 11.23 23.31 -9.64
N GLU A 84 12.26 24.02 -9.21
CA GLU A 84 13.43 24.44 -10.00
C GLU A 84 14.73 24.24 -9.20
N ALA A 85 15.85 24.04 -9.89
CA ALA A 85 17.20 24.02 -9.33
C ALA A 85 18.23 24.34 -10.42
N TYR A 86 18.76 25.57 -10.41
CA TYR A 86 19.77 26.03 -11.37
C TYR A 86 21.12 25.33 -11.20
N ASN A 87 21.40 24.84 -9.99
CA ASN A 87 22.61 24.09 -9.67
C ASN A 87 22.21 22.73 -9.10
N VAL A 88 22.88 21.66 -9.54
CA VAL A 88 22.65 20.30 -9.03
C VAL A 88 23.97 19.60 -8.73
N VAL A 89 23.96 18.64 -7.81
CA VAL A 89 25.10 17.74 -7.60
C VAL A 89 24.87 16.45 -8.38
N LEU A 90 25.90 15.96 -9.07
CA LEU A 90 25.89 14.69 -9.77
C LEU A 90 26.98 13.76 -9.22
N ALA A 91 26.58 12.58 -8.78
CA ALA A 91 27.48 11.54 -8.30
C ALA A 91 27.22 10.20 -9.01
N ARG A 92 28.17 9.28 -8.95
CA ARG A 92 27.94 7.92 -9.45
C ARG A 92 27.01 7.15 -8.52
N GLY A 93 26.12 6.33 -9.07
CA GLY A 93 25.16 5.57 -8.27
C GLY A 93 25.67 4.21 -7.79
N ASP A 94 26.74 3.68 -8.36
CA ASP A 94 27.24 2.32 -8.12
C ASP A 94 28.39 2.22 -7.09
N SER A 95 28.98 3.35 -6.70
CA SER A 95 29.95 3.47 -5.60
C SER A 95 29.72 4.75 -4.79
N PHE A 96 30.03 4.72 -3.49
CA PHE A 96 29.70 5.78 -2.53
C PHE A 96 30.82 6.78 -2.14
N PRO A 97 32.14 6.44 -2.16
CA PRO A 97 33.15 7.22 -1.41
C PRO A 97 33.18 8.71 -1.72
N ASP A 98 33.13 9.05 -3.01
CA ASP A 98 33.23 10.43 -3.50
C ASP A 98 31.94 11.23 -3.26
N ALA A 99 30.85 10.57 -2.89
CA ALA A 99 29.53 11.17 -2.76
C ALA A 99 29.09 11.38 -1.31
N LEU A 100 29.74 10.76 -0.33
CA LEU A 100 29.29 10.78 1.07
C LEU A 100 29.15 12.20 1.67
N ALA A 101 30.04 13.12 1.29
CA ALA A 101 29.97 14.52 1.70
C ALA A 101 29.05 15.37 0.78
N GLY A 102 28.54 14.79 -0.30
CA GLY A 102 27.80 15.49 -1.36
C GLY A 102 26.50 16.13 -0.90
N ALA A 103 25.86 15.60 0.15
CA ALA A 103 24.66 16.20 0.74
C ALA A 103 24.93 17.60 1.29
N VAL A 104 26.11 17.83 1.89
CA VAL A 104 26.52 19.14 2.43
C VAL A 104 26.64 20.16 1.30
N LEU A 105 27.25 19.76 0.18
CA LEU A 105 27.33 20.62 -1.01
C LEU A 105 25.96 20.85 -1.64
N ALA A 106 25.16 19.81 -1.83
CA ALA A 106 23.84 19.91 -2.45
C ALA A 106 22.90 20.86 -1.69
N ASN A 107 22.95 20.82 -0.35
CA ASN A 107 22.17 21.72 0.51
C ASN A 107 22.86 23.06 0.83
N SER A 108 24.06 23.33 0.29
CA SER A 108 24.78 24.60 0.51
C SER A 108 24.14 25.76 -0.24
N ALA A 109 24.47 27.00 0.15
CA ALA A 109 24.05 28.20 -0.56
C ALA A 109 24.56 28.29 -2.02
N ILE A 110 25.60 27.51 -2.37
CA ILE A 110 26.14 27.46 -3.73
C ILE A 110 25.25 26.63 -4.65
N VAL A 111 24.72 25.51 -4.14
CA VAL A 111 23.90 24.60 -4.97
C VAL A 111 22.42 24.77 -4.70
N GLY A 112 21.97 24.60 -3.46
CA GLY A 112 20.54 24.67 -3.10
C GLY A 112 19.66 23.69 -3.90
N GLY A 113 20.19 22.56 -4.34
CA GLY A 113 19.59 21.69 -5.35
C GLY A 113 19.69 20.20 -5.01
N PRO A 114 19.05 19.32 -5.82
CA PRO A 114 19.08 17.89 -5.58
C PRO A 114 20.47 17.27 -5.84
N LEU A 115 20.68 16.09 -5.24
CA LEU A 115 21.77 15.18 -5.59
C LEU A 115 21.21 14.10 -6.51
N LEU A 116 21.57 14.17 -7.78
CA LEU A 116 21.21 13.18 -8.80
C LEU A 116 22.33 12.15 -8.96
N LEU A 117 21.96 10.98 -9.49
CA LEU A 117 22.87 9.85 -9.69
C LEU A 117 23.04 9.53 -11.17
N THR A 118 24.21 9.04 -11.57
CA THR A 118 24.51 8.58 -12.94
C THR A 118 25.31 7.29 -12.93
N GLU A 119 25.25 6.48 -13.99
CA GLU A 119 26.28 5.46 -14.22
C GLU A 119 27.64 6.13 -14.51
N PRO A 120 28.79 5.47 -14.23
CA PRO A 120 30.11 6.08 -14.40
C PRO A 120 30.39 6.57 -15.83
N GLY A 121 29.91 5.84 -16.84
CA GLY A 121 30.20 6.06 -18.25
C GLY A 121 29.04 6.62 -19.07
N TYR A 122 27.87 6.82 -18.48
CA TYR A 122 26.64 7.06 -19.21
C TYR A 122 25.73 8.01 -18.44
N LEU A 123 25.30 9.09 -19.10
CA LEU A 123 24.27 9.98 -18.56
C LEU A 123 22.91 9.49 -19.04
N ARG A 124 22.07 9.06 -18.11
CA ARG A 124 20.77 8.52 -18.47
C ARG A 124 19.83 9.62 -19.00
N PRO A 125 18.95 9.28 -19.95
CA PRO A 125 17.96 10.22 -20.47
C PRO A 125 16.98 10.75 -19.42
N ASP A 126 16.59 9.91 -18.45
CA ASP A 126 15.69 10.29 -17.34
C ASP A 126 16.34 11.33 -16.41
N VAL A 127 17.62 11.15 -16.07
CA VAL A 127 18.41 12.11 -15.28
C VAL A 127 18.60 13.43 -16.03
N LEU A 128 18.93 13.37 -17.32
CA LEU A 128 19.06 14.57 -18.15
C LEU A 128 17.71 15.30 -18.31
N GLN A 129 16.61 14.56 -18.46
CA GLN A 129 15.27 15.13 -18.53
C GLN A 129 14.90 15.82 -17.22
N GLU A 130 15.27 15.24 -16.08
CA GLU A 130 15.04 15.85 -14.77
C GLU A 130 15.85 17.15 -14.62
N MET A 131 17.13 17.18 -15.05
CA MET A 131 17.92 18.42 -15.09
C MET A 131 17.28 19.50 -15.98
N LYS A 132 16.70 19.11 -17.12
CA LYS A 132 15.94 20.03 -17.98
C LYS A 132 14.68 20.55 -17.29
N ARG A 133 13.93 19.67 -16.62
CA ARG A 133 12.73 20.05 -15.85
C ARG A 133 13.07 21.07 -14.75
N LEU A 134 14.22 20.90 -14.09
CA LEU A 134 14.72 21.79 -13.04
C LEU A 134 15.27 23.12 -13.55
N ASN A 135 15.39 23.33 -14.88
CA ASN A 135 16.12 24.44 -15.49
C ASN A 135 17.60 24.51 -15.01
N THR A 136 18.25 23.36 -14.89
CA THR A 136 19.63 23.28 -14.43
C THR A 136 20.61 23.95 -15.40
N SER A 137 21.38 24.90 -14.89
CA SER A 137 22.44 25.62 -15.61
C SER A 137 23.83 25.08 -15.26
N THR A 138 24.04 24.61 -14.03
CA THR A 138 25.34 24.09 -13.56
C THR A 138 25.20 22.74 -12.87
N VAL A 139 26.09 21.82 -13.18
CA VAL A 139 26.24 20.53 -12.51
C VAL A 139 27.58 20.46 -11.79
N PHE A 140 27.54 20.19 -10.49
CA PHE A 140 28.69 19.88 -9.66
C PHE A 140 28.95 18.37 -9.69
N ILE A 141 29.97 17.94 -10.42
CA ILE A 141 30.32 16.53 -10.58
C ILE A 141 31.24 16.10 -9.44
N LEU A 142 30.85 15.07 -8.69
CA LEU A 142 31.65 14.52 -7.59
C LEU A 142 32.51 13.34 -8.07
N GLY A 143 33.80 13.42 -7.75
CA GLY A 143 34.79 12.40 -8.08
C GLY A 143 35.48 12.62 -9.43
N GLY A 144 36.57 11.89 -9.61
CA GLY A 144 37.37 11.98 -10.84
C GLY A 144 36.72 11.31 -12.05
N THR A 145 37.44 11.27 -13.18
CA THR A 145 36.94 10.68 -14.43
C THR A 145 36.70 9.17 -14.35
N ASN A 146 37.29 8.48 -13.37
CA ASN A 146 36.99 7.07 -13.08
C ASN A 146 35.67 6.90 -12.32
N ALA A 147 35.20 7.95 -11.65
CA ALA A 147 33.93 7.97 -10.94
C ALA A 147 32.79 8.39 -11.87
N VAL A 148 32.95 9.55 -12.51
CA VAL A 148 32.04 10.07 -13.54
C VAL A 148 32.89 10.49 -14.72
N SER A 149 32.79 9.74 -15.81
CA SER A 149 33.62 9.87 -17.01
C SER A 149 33.62 11.26 -17.64
N ALA A 150 34.64 11.51 -18.45
CA ALA A 150 34.69 12.70 -19.29
C ALA A 150 33.55 12.69 -20.33
N GLU A 151 33.05 11.52 -20.71
CA GLU A 151 31.93 11.35 -21.65
C GLU A 151 30.63 11.90 -21.07
N VAL A 152 30.31 11.57 -19.81
CA VAL A 152 29.17 12.17 -19.08
C VAL A 152 29.30 13.69 -19.01
N GLU A 153 30.49 14.20 -18.68
CA GLU A 153 30.73 15.64 -18.61
C GLU A 153 30.58 16.33 -19.99
N LYS A 154 31.07 15.69 -21.07
CA LYS A 154 30.87 16.18 -22.45
C LYS A 154 29.39 16.19 -22.83
N GLU A 155 28.62 15.19 -22.42
CA GLU A 155 27.19 15.11 -22.70
C GLU A 155 26.39 16.20 -22.00
N LEU A 156 26.72 16.52 -20.74
CA LEU A 156 26.17 17.68 -20.03
C LEU A 156 26.45 18.98 -20.78
N LYS A 157 27.72 19.22 -21.17
CA LYS A 157 28.11 20.43 -21.92
C LYS A 157 27.40 20.54 -23.27
N ARG A 158 27.20 19.43 -23.98
CA ARG A 158 26.44 19.40 -25.25
C ARG A 158 24.97 19.81 -25.07
N ASN A 159 24.42 19.61 -23.88
CA ASN A 159 23.07 20.05 -23.52
C ASN A 159 23.04 21.47 -22.92
N GLY A 160 24.13 22.24 -23.05
CA GLY A 160 24.20 23.62 -22.58
C GLY A 160 24.40 23.77 -21.06
N ILE A 161 24.75 22.69 -20.36
CA ILE A 161 24.93 22.69 -18.91
C ILE A 161 26.41 22.92 -18.58
N HIS A 162 26.70 23.91 -17.74
CA HIS A 162 28.04 24.15 -17.19
C HIS A 162 28.39 23.06 -16.19
N THR A 163 29.66 22.67 -16.12
CA THR A 163 30.10 21.60 -15.21
C THR A 163 31.25 22.08 -14.34
N TYR A 164 31.17 21.81 -13.04
CA TYR A 164 32.25 22.02 -12.08
C TYR A 164 32.59 20.70 -11.41
N ARG A 165 33.81 20.20 -11.59
CA ARG A 165 34.22 18.91 -11.05
C ARG A 165 34.99 19.08 -9.74
N ILE A 166 34.54 18.40 -8.70
CA ILE A 166 35.24 18.31 -7.41
C ILE A 166 35.81 16.91 -7.28
N GLN A 167 37.13 16.80 -7.28
CA GLN A 167 37.85 15.52 -7.26
C GLN A 167 39.14 15.64 -6.44
N GLY A 168 39.56 14.53 -5.85
CA GLY A 168 40.87 14.33 -5.25
C GLY A 168 41.54 13.07 -5.78
N GLN A 169 42.77 12.80 -5.34
CA GLN A 169 43.46 11.53 -5.66
C GLN A 169 42.76 10.31 -5.04
N ASP A 170 42.04 10.53 -3.95
CA ASP A 170 41.25 9.53 -3.26
C ASP A 170 39.94 10.12 -2.69
N ARG A 171 39.22 9.28 -1.95
CA ARG A 171 37.96 9.63 -1.30
C ARG A 171 38.10 10.69 -0.21
N TYR A 172 39.25 10.76 0.46
CA TYR A 172 39.50 11.68 1.57
C TYR A 172 39.75 13.08 1.03
N GLU A 173 40.58 13.19 -0.01
CA GLU A 173 40.80 14.44 -0.74
C GLU A 173 39.51 14.94 -1.40
N THR A 174 38.71 14.04 -1.99
CA THR A 174 37.42 14.42 -2.59
C THR A 174 36.46 14.97 -1.53
N ALA A 175 36.30 14.30 -0.38
CA ALA A 175 35.46 14.78 0.72
C ALA A 175 35.95 16.12 1.32
N ALA A 176 37.27 16.29 1.46
CA ALA A 176 37.88 17.55 1.85
C ALA A 176 37.57 18.68 0.86
N GLY A 177 37.71 18.42 -0.45
CA GLY A 177 37.37 19.37 -1.50
C GLY A 177 35.88 19.75 -1.51
N ILE A 178 34.99 18.78 -1.31
CA ILE A 178 33.54 19.03 -1.19
C ILE A 178 33.25 19.94 0.00
N SER A 179 33.84 19.67 1.16
CA SER A 179 33.61 20.48 2.37
C SER A 179 34.15 21.90 2.23
N LEU A 180 35.34 22.08 1.62
CA LEU A 180 35.93 23.39 1.37
C LEU A 180 35.15 24.23 0.34
N VAL A 181 34.44 23.59 -0.58
CA VAL A 181 33.53 24.29 -1.49
C VAL A 181 32.22 24.61 -0.76
N ALA A 182 31.65 23.66 -0.03
CA ALA A 182 30.32 23.79 0.56
C ALA A 182 30.25 24.71 1.79
N VAL A 183 31.35 24.84 2.54
CA VAL A 183 31.40 25.53 3.83
C VAL A 183 32.52 26.57 3.80
N GLU A 184 32.20 27.82 4.17
CA GLU A 184 33.18 28.91 4.21
C GLU A 184 34.10 28.79 5.45
N ASN A 185 33.52 28.75 6.66
CA ASN A 185 34.21 28.51 7.93
C ASN A 185 33.27 27.76 8.88
N SER A 186 33.82 26.94 9.78
CA SER A 186 33.07 26.24 10.83
C SER A 186 33.97 25.85 11.99
N SER A 187 33.53 26.10 13.24
CA SER A 187 34.24 25.60 14.42
C SER A 187 34.01 24.11 14.68
N LYS A 188 33.01 23.50 14.03
CA LYS A 188 32.64 22.09 14.21
C LYS A 188 32.78 21.31 12.92
N ALA A 189 33.17 20.04 12.99
CA ALA A 189 33.10 19.11 11.87
C ALA A 189 32.73 17.68 12.31
N PHE A 190 32.16 16.93 11.37
CA PHE A 190 31.94 15.50 11.52
C PHE A 190 33.01 14.73 10.75
N LEU A 191 33.58 13.70 11.37
CA LEU A 191 34.51 12.77 10.74
C LEU A 191 33.89 11.37 10.72
N ALA A 192 33.69 10.81 9.53
CA ALA A 192 33.18 9.45 9.35
C ALA A 192 34.22 8.56 8.66
N SER A 193 34.03 7.24 8.73
CA SER A 193 34.91 6.30 8.05
C SER A 193 34.80 6.45 6.53
N GLY A 194 35.92 6.55 5.83
CA GLY A 194 35.92 6.53 4.36
C GLY A 194 35.70 5.13 3.77
N THR A 195 35.77 4.07 4.58
CA THR A 195 35.69 2.67 4.10
C THR A 195 34.33 2.03 4.35
N SER A 196 33.45 2.67 5.13
CA SER A 196 32.06 2.27 5.40
C SER A 196 31.11 3.44 5.19
N PHE A 197 29.96 3.21 4.57
CA PHE A 197 29.04 4.30 4.21
C PHE A 197 28.02 4.65 5.30
N ALA A 198 27.59 3.68 6.12
CA ALA A 198 26.34 3.81 6.87
C ALA A 198 26.40 4.87 7.97
N ASP A 199 27.55 5.02 8.61
CA ASP A 199 27.80 6.03 9.64
C ASP A 199 27.82 7.44 9.01
N ALA A 200 28.51 7.60 7.87
CA ALA A 200 28.52 8.85 7.11
C ALA A 200 27.11 9.25 6.63
N LEU A 201 26.34 8.30 6.11
CA LEU A 201 24.95 8.56 5.71
C LEU A 201 24.08 8.98 6.89
N SER A 202 24.27 8.37 8.05
CA SER A 202 23.46 8.67 9.25
C SER A 202 23.63 10.11 9.74
N ILE A 203 24.82 10.71 9.56
CA ILE A 203 25.07 12.12 9.92
C ILE A 203 24.86 13.10 8.76
N SER A 204 24.86 12.61 7.52
CA SER A 204 24.87 13.45 6.30
C SER A 204 23.78 14.51 6.26
N ALA A 205 22.54 14.14 6.59
CA ALA A 205 21.39 15.03 6.59
C ALA A 205 21.54 16.15 7.63
N TYR A 206 22.02 15.81 8.84
CA TYR A 206 22.24 16.79 9.90
C TYR A 206 23.36 17.76 9.54
N ALA A 207 24.51 17.22 9.10
CA ALA A 207 25.65 18.02 8.66
C ALA A 207 25.24 19.01 7.55
N ALA A 208 24.50 18.54 6.55
CA ALA A 208 23.99 19.35 5.47
C ALA A 208 22.97 20.40 5.94
N SER A 209 22.07 20.06 6.86
CA SER A 209 21.06 20.99 7.40
C SER A 209 21.67 22.14 8.20
N LYS A 210 22.78 21.88 8.90
CA LYS A 210 23.50 22.86 9.72
C LYS A 210 24.65 23.55 8.98
N GLY A 211 24.90 23.19 7.72
CA GLY A 211 26.05 23.70 6.95
C GLY A 211 27.40 23.32 7.56
N LEU A 212 27.50 22.15 8.19
CA LEU A 212 28.71 21.67 8.85
C LEU A 212 29.53 20.75 7.92
N PRO A 213 30.87 20.84 7.96
CA PRO A 213 31.75 19.95 7.20
C PRO A 213 31.53 18.48 7.58
N LEU A 214 31.44 17.63 6.56
CA LEU A 214 31.49 16.17 6.69
C LEU A 214 32.75 15.68 5.96
N LEU A 215 33.74 15.29 6.74
CA LEU A 215 35.03 14.80 6.24
C LEU A 215 35.14 13.29 6.48
N LEU A 216 36.08 12.67 5.76
CA LEU A 216 36.33 11.24 5.86
C LEU A 216 37.70 10.97 6.49
N THR A 217 37.83 9.85 7.20
CA THR A 217 39.09 9.36 7.76
C THR A 217 39.33 7.90 7.42
N ASP A 218 40.58 7.47 7.39
CA ASP A 218 40.91 6.04 7.41
C ASP A 218 40.62 5.46 8.80
N SER A 219 40.47 4.14 8.87
CA SER A 219 40.25 3.39 10.10
C SER A 219 41.33 3.60 11.17
N LYS A 220 42.58 3.85 10.78
CA LYS A 220 43.73 3.90 11.70
C LYS A 220 44.46 5.24 11.72
N THR A 221 44.30 6.05 10.68
CA THR A 221 45.04 7.31 10.52
C THR A 221 44.13 8.42 10.02
N VAL A 222 44.38 9.66 10.45
CA VAL A 222 43.75 10.84 9.85
C VAL A 222 44.51 11.22 8.58
N PRO A 223 43.87 11.22 7.39
CA PRO A 223 44.53 11.64 6.16
C PRO A 223 44.97 13.11 6.22
N ALA A 224 46.09 13.43 5.55
CA ALA A 224 46.61 14.81 5.51
C ALA A 224 45.61 15.80 4.90
N ALA A 225 44.84 15.37 3.90
CA ALA A 225 43.78 16.18 3.29
C ALA A 225 42.68 16.55 4.30
N THR A 226 42.33 15.62 5.18
CA THR A 226 41.35 15.83 6.25
C THR A 226 41.85 16.83 7.29
N LEU A 227 43.09 16.70 7.77
CA LEU A 227 43.70 17.66 8.70
C LEU A 227 43.79 19.06 8.09
N ASN A 228 44.18 19.16 6.81
CA ASN A 228 44.28 20.44 6.11
C ASN A 228 42.89 21.11 5.98
N ALA A 229 41.85 20.34 5.64
CA ALA A 229 40.49 20.87 5.58
C ALA A 229 40.00 21.38 6.95
N LEU A 230 40.22 20.60 8.03
CA LEU A 230 39.89 21.03 9.39
C LEU A 230 40.55 22.37 9.73
N GLN A 231 41.85 22.51 9.46
CA GLN A 231 42.60 23.73 9.72
C GLN A 231 42.08 24.92 8.89
N LYS A 232 41.86 24.74 7.58
CA LYS A 232 41.39 25.80 6.68
C LYS A 232 40.00 26.30 7.02
N LEU A 233 39.12 25.40 7.47
CA LEU A 233 37.76 25.73 7.86
C LEU A 233 37.69 26.34 9.28
N GLY A 234 38.80 26.36 10.03
CA GLY A 234 38.84 26.89 11.39
C GLY A 234 38.17 25.99 12.43
N VAL A 235 38.16 24.66 12.19
CA VAL A 235 37.52 23.69 13.08
C VAL A 235 38.31 23.55 14.38
N THR A 236 37.60 23.51 15.51
CA THR A 236 38.14 23.23 16.84
C THR A 236 37.54 21.97 17.46
N ASP A 237 36.29 21.66 17.12
CA ASP A 237 35.54 20.54 17.68
C ASP A 237 35.23 19.51 16.58
N VAL A 238 35.67 18.27 16.78
CA VAL A 238 35.45 17.16 15.85
C VAL A 238 34.58 16.11 16.52
N THR A 239 33.49 15.72 15.88
CA THR A 239 32.70 14.56 16.32
C THR A 239 32.96 13.39 15.38
N LEU A 240 33.50 12.30 15.92
CA LEU A 240 33.68 11.04 15.21
C LEU A 240 32.34 10.31 15.11
N ILE A 241 32.00 9.86 13.90
CA ILE A 241 30.76 9.15 13.61
C ILE A 241 31.10 7.71 13.25
N GLY A 242 30.88 6.80 14.19
CA GLY A 242 31.24 5.39 14.09
C GLY A 242 32.07 4.89 15.27
N GLY A 243 31.92 3.60 15.57
CA GLY A 243 32.65 2.95 16.68
C GLY A 243 34.13 2.70 16.38
N GLU A 244 34.86 2.24 17.38
CA GLU A 244 36.31 1.97 17.27
C GLU A 244 36.68 0.90 16.22
N SER A 245 35.72 0.04 15.84
CA SER A 245 35.91 -0.97 14.80
C SER A 245 36.07 -0.37 13.40
N VAL A 246 35.55 0.84 13.16
CA VAL A 246 35.62 1.54 11.86
C VAL A 246 36.44 2.83 11.91
N ILE A 247 36.59 3.43 13.11
CA ILE A 247 37.46 4.57 13.39
C ILE A 247 38.14 4.33 14.74
N SER A 248 39.35 3.77 14.70
CA SER A 248 40.07 3.33 15.91
C SER A 248 40.40 4.48 16.88
N ALA A 249 40.72 4.11 18.13
CA ALA A 249 41.21 5.06 19.14
C ALA A 249 42.46 5.84 18.70
N ALA A 250 43.27 5.29 17.78
CA ALA A 250 44.45 5.97 17.25
C ALA A 250 44.10 7.23 16.45
N VAL A 251 42.96 7.21 15.73
CA VAL A 251 42.46 8.39 15.00
C VAL A 251 42.03 9.49 15.97
N GLU A 252 41.31 9.09 17.03
CA GLU A 252 40.86 10.01 18.07
C GLU A 252 42.04 10.67 18.81
N GLU A 253 43.03 9.87 19.19
CA GLU A 253 44.24 10.36 19.84
C GLU A 253 45.05 11.28 18.92
N ALA A 254 45.18 10.94 17.63
CA ALA A 254 45.85 11.80 16.66
C ALA A 254 45.15 13.17 16.51
N LEU A 255 43.83 13.22 16.53
CA LEU A 255 43.08 14.49 16.50
C LEU A 255 43.31 15.30 17.78
N LYS A 256 43.25 14.68 18.96
CA LYS A 256 43.53 15.36 20.25
C LYS A 256 44.95 15.92 20.29
N GLN A 257 45.93 15.17 19.81
CA GLN A 257 47.33 15.63 19.70
C GLN A 257 47.51 16.81 18.73
N ASN A 258 46.64 16.93 17.73
CA ASN A 258 46.59 18.08 16.82
C ASN A 258 45.74 19.25 17.37
N GLY A 259 45.30 19.19 18.64
CA GLY A 259 44.64 20.29 19.33
C GLY A 259 43.12 20.38 19.14
N TYR A 260 42.47 19.33 18.61
CA TYR A 260 41.02 19.28 18.46
C TYR A 260 40.34 18.73 19.72
N ASN A 261 39.18 19.28 20.07
CA ASN A 261 38.25 18.64 21.01
C ASN A 261 37.54 17.52 20.26
N VAL A 262 37.54 16.31 20.80
CA VAL A 262 36.99 15.14 20.09
C VAL A 262 35.90 14.45 20.89
N ASP A 263 34.70 14.42 20.30
CA ASP A 263 33.55 13.64 20.75
C ASP A 263 33.30 12.46 19.82
N ARG A 264 32.47 11.50 20.23
CA ARG A 264 32.10 10.34 19.40
C ARG A 264 30.62 9.98 19.55
N LEU A 265 29.97 9.74 18.41
CA LEU A 265 28.65 9.12 18.32
C LEU A 265 28.78 7.76 17.62
N SER A 266 28.37 6.69 18.29
CA SER A 266 28.55 5.33 17.80
C SER A 266 27.58 4.35 18.47
N GLY A 267 27.34 3.22 17.81
CA GLY A 267 26.69 2.04 18.37
C GLY A 267 27.40 0.74 17.96
N ALA A 268 26.87 -0.41 18.38
CA ALA A 268 27.46 -1.71 18.07
C ALA A 268 27.34 -2.10 16.59
N ASP A 269 26.37 -1.52 15.89
CA ASP A 269 26.16 -1.67 14.45
C ASP A 269 25.67 -0.36 13.82
N ARG A 270 25.46 -0.37 12.50
CA ARG A 270 25.02 0.81 11.74
C ARG A 270 23.67 1.38 12.19
N TYR A 271 22.78 0.54 12.71
CA TYR A 271 21.45 0.96 13.14
C TYR A 271 21.52 1.60 14.52
N GLN A 272 22.34 1.05 15.42
CA GLN A 272 22.59 1.66 16.73
C GLN A 272 23.39 2.95 16.63
N THR A 273 24.38 3.05 15.72
CA THR A 273 25.04 4.33 15.43
C THR A 273 24.03 5.35 14.90
N ASN A 274 23.16 4.94 13.98
CA ASN A 274 22.08 5.81 13.48
C ASN A 274 21.20 6.30 14.64
N VAL A 275 20.67 5.41 15.49
CA VAL A 275 19.85 5.81 16.66
C VAL A 275 20.62 6.72 17.62
N ALA A 276 21.89 6.46 17.90
CA ALA A 276 22.70 7.32 18.77
C ALA A 276 22.80 8.75 18.22
N ILE A 277 22.96 8.91 16.90
CA ILE A 277 22.93 10.22 16.24
C ILE A 277 21.55 10.86 16.38
N LEU A 278 20.49 10.11 16.10
CA LEU A 278 19.11 10.59 16.12
C LEU A 278 18.62 11.02 17.51
N GLU A 279 19.20 10.46 18.59
CA GLU A 279 18.84 10.78 19.97
C GLU A 279 19.67 11.92 20.56
N ASN A 280 20.88 12.18 20.06
CA ASN A 280 21.80 13.18 20.61
C ASN A 280 21.81 14.50 19.82
N LEU A 281 21.16 14.57 18.66
CA LEU A 281 21.13 15.75 17.80
C LEU A 281 19.71 16.30 17.62
N ASP A 282 19.62 17.61 17.37
CA ASP A 282 18.36 18.33 17.25
C ASP A 282 17.76 18.19 15.83
N PHE A 283 16.90 17.18 15.65
CA PHE A 283 16.14 16.95 14.43
C PHE A 283 14.69 17.42 14.56
N ASN A 284 14.15 17.95 13.46
CA ASN A 284 12.72 18.12 13.29
C ASN A 284 12.05 16.75 13.06
N THR A 285 11.52 16.15 14.13
CA THR A 285 10.86 14.83 14.08
C THR A 285 9.43 14.89 13.55
N ASN A 286 8.92 16.07 13.16
CA ASN A 286 7.61 16.18 12.51
C ASN A 286 7.59 15.50 11.14
N LYS A 287 8.72 15.46 10.43
CA LYS A 287 8.88 14.72 9.18
C LYS A 287 10.06 13.77 9.32
N VAL A 288 9.92 12.54 8.86
CA VAL A 288 10.94 11.50 9.01
C VAL A 288 11.27 10.90 7.66
N VAL A 289 12.55 10.86 7.30
CA VAL A 289 13.02 10.14 6.12
C VAL A 289 13.48 8.75 6.54
N VAL A 290 13.13 7.73 5.77
CA VAL A 290 13.50 6.33 6.05
C VAL A 290 14.18 5.74 4.84
N ALA A 291 15.31 5.08 5.06
CA ALA A 291 16.07 4.40 4.01
C ALA A 291 16.60 3.06 4.50
N THR A 292 16.95 2.16 3.57
CA THR A 292 17.63 0.94 3.99
C THR A 292 19.05 1.24 4.48
N GLY A 293 19.47 0.56 5.53
CA GLY A 293 20.87 0.53 5.95
C GLY A 293 21.72 -0.47 5.17
N THR A 294 21.15 -1.28 4.28
CA THR A 294 21.87 -2.38 3.59
C THR A 294 22.59 -1.93 2.31
N THR A 295 22.15 -0.84 1.69
CA THR A 295 22.78 -0.16 0.56
C THR A 295 22.71 1.36 0.75
N PHE A 296 23.32 2.13 -0.13
CA PHE A 296 23.53 3.59 0.03
C PHE A 296 22.79 4.53 -0.96
N PRO A 297 22.49 4.16 -2.24
CA PRO A 297 22.14 5.16 -3.25
C PRO A 297 20.89 5.98 -2.93
N ASP A 298 19.83 5.33 -2.44
CA ASP A 298 18.56 6.00 -2.15
C ASP A 298 18.72 6.96 -0.96
N ALA A 299 19.41 6.53 0.10
CA ALA A 299 19.75 7.36 1.25
C ALA A 299 20.65 8.54 0.89
N LEU A 300 21.61 8.34 -0.02
CA LEU A 300 22.50 9.40 -0.50
C LEU A 300 21.75 10.49 -1.28
N ALA A 301 20.80 10.12 -2.15
CA ALA A 301 19.96 11.10 -2.84
C ALA A 301 18.98 11.78 -1.86
N GLY A 302 18.34 11.00 -0.98
CA GLY A 302 17.34 11.50 -0.04
C GLY A 302 17.88 12.21 1.20
N SER A 303 19.19 12.15 1.48
CA SER A 303 19.79 12.93 2.56
C SER A 303 19.66 14.43 2.33
N VAL A 304 19.58 14.89 1.07
CA VAL A 304 19.34 16.30 0.74
C VAL A 304 17.91 16.72 1.08
N LEU A 305 16.93 15.84 0.81
CA LEU A 305 15.54 16.04 1.24
C LEU A 305 15.47 16.16 2.78
N ALA A 306 16.09 15.21 3.49
CA ALA A 306 16.16 15.24 4.95
C ALA A 306 16.83 16.52 5.46
N ALA A 307 17.92 16.97 4.83
CA ALA A 307 18.65 18.17 5.22
C ALA A 307 17.80 19.45 5.10
N ARG A 308 17.06 19.61 3.99
CA ARG A 308 16.19 20.78 3.77
C ARG A 308 15.08 20.90 4.80
N GLU A 309 14.60 19.78 5.31
CA GLU A 309 13.51 19.73 6.30
C GLU A 309 14.02 19.65 7.75
N GLN A 310 15.34 19.63 7.95
CA GLN A 310 16.02 19.30 9.21
C GLN A 310 15.53 17.96 9.81
N SER A 311 15.09 17.05 8.95
CA SER A 311 14.49 15.77 9.31
C SER A 311 15.54 14.69 9.56
N PRO A 312 15.25 13.72 10.45
CA PRO A 312 16.10 12.56 10.63
C PRO A 312 16.05 11.64 9.40
N ILE A 313 17.16 10.98 9.10
CA ILE A 313 17.19 9.79 8.24
C ILE A 313 17.32 8.54 9.12
N VAL A 314 16.25 7.75 9.17
CA VAL A 314 16.21 6.48 9.93
C VAL A 314 16.63 5.34 9.03
N LEU A 315 17.67 4.61 9.42
CA LEU A 315 18.13 3.43 8.70
C LEU A 315 17.41 2.17 9.18
N VAL A 316 16.86 1.39 8.25
CA VAL A 316 16.18 0.12 8.54
C VAL A 316 16.83 -1.07 7.84
N PRO A 317 16.80 -2.29 8.41
CA PRO A 317 17.22 -3.49 7.72
C PRO A 317 16.19 -3.91 6.66
N LYS A 318 16.58 -4.87 5.81
CA LYS A 318 15.69 -5.44 4.79
C LYS A 318 14.70 -6.45 5.39
N ASP A 319 15.11 -7.15 6.44
CA ASP A 319 14.32 -8.19 7.10
C ASP A 319 13.57 -7.61 8.30
N GLU A 320 12.26 -7.84 8.35
CA GLU A 320 11.38 -7.42 9.45
C GLU A 320 11.83 -7.94 10.82
N ASN A 321 12.42 -9.14 10.87
CA ASN A 321 12.88 -9.77 12.10
C ASN A 321 14.15 -9.11 12.65
N GLN A 322 14.89 -8.41 11.79
CA GLN A 322 16.03 -7.57 12.19
C GLN A 322 15.60 -6.16 12.59
N LEU A 323 14.36 -5.76 12.33
CA LEU A 323 13.84 -4.44 12.72
C LEU A 323 12.99 -4.52 13.99
N ILE A 324 12.12 -5.51 14.12
CA ILE A 324 11.19 -5.62 15.26
C ILE A 324 11.95 -5.78 16.58
N GLY A 325 11.51 -5.07 17.63
CA GLY A 325 12.15 -5.15 18.95
C GLY A 325 13.56 -4.53 19.05
N THR A 326 14.04 -3.82 18.01
CA THR A 326 15.36 -3.17 18.02
C THR A 326 15.30 -1.71 18.49
N PRO A 327 16.46 -1.09 18.82
CA PRO A 327 16.54 0.34 19.11
C PRO A 327 15.94 1.24 18.03
N THR A 328 16.06 0.86 16.74
CA THR A 328 15.44 1.61 15.63
C THR A 328 13.92 1.61 15.73
N THR A 329 13.29 0.45 15.99
CA THR A 329 11.84 0.39 16.18
C THR A 329 11.39 1.11 17.44
N SER A 330 12.17 1.04 18.53
CA SER A 330 11.91 1.79 19.76
C SER A 330 11.96 3.30 19.52
N TYR A 331 12.95 3.79 18.76
CA TYR A 331 13.06 5.18 18.34
C TYR A 331 11.83 5.60 17.53
N LEU A 332 11.49 4.84 16.48
CA LEU A 332 10.31 5.11 15.63
C LEU A 332 9.03 5.18 16.47
N ASN A 333 8.82 4.22 17.37
CA ASN A 333 7.62 4.17 18.21
C ASN A 333 7.51 5.35 19.18
N ARG A 334 8.64 5.85 19.68
CA ARG A 334 8.66 7.03 20.57
C ARG A 334 8.25 8.30 19.84
N ILE A 335 8.73 8.50 18.60
CA ILE A 335 8.46 9.73 17.84
C ILE A 335 7.14 9.71 17.07
N ARG A 336 6.63 8.51 16.73
CA ARG A 336 5.50 8.26 15.80
C ARG A 336 4.31 9.19 15.97
N ALA A 337 3.86 9.42 17.20
CA ALA A 337 2.68 10.23 17.48
C ALA A 337 2.84 11.72 17.09
N GLY A 338 4.08 12.21 17.00
CA GLY A 338 4.40 13.58 16.57
C GLY A 338 4.79 13.71 15.10
N VAL A 339 4.85 12.60 14.35
CA VAL A 339 5.23 12.60 12.93
C VAL A 339 4.02 12.92 12.07
N SER A 340 4.10 13.97 11.25
CA SER A 340 3.12 14.32 10.23
C SER A 340 3.41 13.68 8.87
N SER A 341 4.66 13.31 8.58
CA SER A 341 4.96 12.53 7.38
C SER A 341 6.18 11.60 7.51
N PHE A 342 6.08 10.44 6.86
CA PHE A 342 7.22 9.57 6.59
C PHE A 342 7.54 9.55 5.09
N SER A 343 8.80 9.81 4.75
CA SER A 343 9.36 9.71 3.41
C SER A 343 10.18 8.44 3.27
N ILE A 344 9.68 7.43 2.57
CA ILE A 344 10.31 6.12 2.41
C ILE A 344 11.09 6.10 1.09
N LEU A 345 12.40 5.87 1.16
CA LEU A 345 13.30 5.90 0.02
C LEU A 345 13.57 4.49 -0.52
N GLY A 346 13.36 4.32 -1.82
CA GLY A 346 13.58 3.05 -2.53
C GLY A 346 12.30 2.25 -2.76
N GLY A 347 12.36 1.30 -3.69
CA GLY A 347 11.24 0.42 -4.04
C GLY A 347 11.03 -0.73 -3.05
N TRP A 348 10.05 -1.59 -3.36
CA TRP A 348 9.67 -2.74 -2.53
C TRP A 348 10.77 -3.79 -2.34
N SER A 349 11.72 -3.88 -3.29
CA SER A 349 12.89 -4.75 -3.18
C SER A 349 13.93 -4.27 -2.15
N VAL A 350 13.83 -2.99 -1.76
CA VAL A 350 14.73 -2.29 -0.83
C VAL A 350 14.09 -2.18 0.56
N ILE A 351 12.85 -1.68 0.63
CA ILE A 351 12.02 -1.65 1.85
C ILE A 351 10.70 -2.35 1.51
N ASN A 352 10.60 -3.62 1.90
CA ASN A 352 9.42 -4.44 1.64
C ASN A 352 8.23 -4.00 2.51
N TYR A 353 7.04 -4.56 2.23
CA TYR A 353 5.81 -4.19 2.94
C TYR A 353 5.86 -4.49 4.44
N LYS A 354 6.58 -5.55 4.87
CA LYS A 354 6.66 -5.95 6.29
C LYS A 354 7.47 -4.91 7.08
N VAL A 355 8.59 -4.48 6.53
CA VAL A 355 9.42 -3.41 7.10
C VAL A 355 8.66 -2.08 7.08
N GLU A 356 8.02 -1.72 5.96
CA GLU A 356 7.18 -0.52 5.89
C GLU A 356 6.02 -0.54 6.89
N ASN A 357 5.42 -1.70 7.10
CA ASN A 357 4.36 -1.84 8.09
C ASN A 357 4.87 -1.63 9.52
N ILE A 358 6.06 -2.11 9.87
CA ILE A 358 6.70 -1.76 11.15
C ILE A 358 6.99 -0.26 11.20
N ILE A 359 7.44 0.34 10.10
CA ILE A 359 7.64 1.81 9.99
C ILE A 359 6.33 2.56 10.19
N ARG A 360 5.17 2.02 9.79
CA ARG A 360 3.82 2.64 9.88
C ARG A 360 3.09 2.40 11.19
N THR A 361 3.25 1.23 11.79
CA THR A 361 2.42 0.80 12.93
C THR A 361 3.24 0.46 14.18
N GLY A 362 4.56 0.29 14.03
CA GLY A 362 5.43 -0.15 15.12
C GLY A 362 5.38 -1.66 15.38
N LYS A 363 4.60 -2.40 14.59
CA LYS A 363 4.35 -3.84 14.73
C LYS A 363 4.44 -4.52 13.38
N LEU A 364 4.72 -5.81 13.40
CA LEU A 364 4.54 -6.66 12.23
C LEU A 364 3.07 -7.10 12.16
N ASN A 365 2.31 -6.53 11.24
CA ASN A 365 0.98 -7.01 10.86
C ASN A 365 1.09 -7.79 9.52
N PRO A 366 1.14 -9.13 9.54
CA PRO A 366 1.22 -9.90 8.31
C PRO A 366 -0.05 -9.71 7.48
N ARG A 367 0.10 -9.73 6.15
CA ARG A 367 -1.03 -9.67 5.24
C ARG A 367 -1.88 -10.93 5.35
N ILE A 368 -3.19 -10.79 5.20
CA ILE A 368 -4.16 -11.87 5.29
C ILE A 368 -4.80 -12.16 3.93
N SER A 369 -4.70 -13.40 3.48
CA SER A 369 -5.52 -13.91 2.38
C SER A 369 -6.74 -14.59 2.98
N LEU A 370 -7.88 -13.91 2.89
CA LEU A 370 -9.20 -14.44 3.26
C LEU A 370 -9.86 -15.02 2.02
N GLN A 371 -10.32 -16.26 2.10
CA GLN A 371 -10.93 -16.97 0.98
C GLN A 371 -12.34 -17.43 1.34
N PHE A 372 -13.33 -17.02 0.53
CA PHE A 372 -14.71 -17.44 0.70
C PHE A 372 -14.86 -18.89 0.23
N TRP A 373 -15.17 -19.77 1.19
CA TRP A 373 -15.29 -21.22 1.02
C TRP A 373 -16.76 -21.55 0.80
N ASP A 374 -17.22 -21.42 -0.44
CA ASP A 374 -18.64 -21.31 -0.81
C ASP A 374 -19.30 -22.67 -1.11
N GLY A 375 -19.24 -23.62 -0.17
CA GLY A 375 -19.84 -24.95 -0.32
C GLY A 375 -21.34 -25.05 -0.02
N TYR A 376 -21.94 -24.04 0.61
CA TYR A 376 -23.35 -23.98 1.02
C TYR A 376 -23.79 -25.22 1.84
N ALA A 377 -24.81 -25.96 1.37
CA ALA A 377 -25.34 -27.16 2.02
C ALA A 377 -24.70 -28.47 1.46
N ASN A 378 -23.57 -28.36 0.75
CA ASN A 378 -22.91 -29.50 0.11
C ASN A 378 -21.50 -29.70 0.68
N LEU A 379 -21.32 -30.75 1.48
CA LEU A 379 -20.04 -31.07 2.11
C LEU A 379 -18.94 -31.40 1.09
N GLU A 380 -19.28 -32.10 0.02
CA GLU A 380 -18.31 -32.52 -1.02
C GLU A 380 -17.74 -31.31 -1.75
N ARG A 381 -18.55 -30.26 -1.99
CA ARG A 381 -18.09 -29.02 -2.60
C ARG A 381 -17.01 -28.33 -1.77
N TYR A 382 -17.16 -28.29 -0.44
CA TYR A 382 -16.13 -27.78 0.45
C TYR A 382 -14.82 -28.57 0.31
N MET A 383 -14.90 -29.91 0.30
CA MET A 383 -13.72 -30.77 0.17
C MET A 383 -13.02 -30.58 -1.18
N GLN A 384 -13.81 -30.51 -2.26
CA GLN A 384 -13.31 -30.32 -3.62
C GLN A 384 -12.55 -28.99 -3.75
N GLN A 385 -13.11 -27.90 -3.25
CA GLN A 385 -12.47 -26.58 -3.30
C GLN A 385 -11.11 -26.56 -2.59
N LEU A 386 -10.98 -27.24 -1.44
CA LEU A 386 -9.68 -27.35 -0.76
C LEU A 386 -8.69 -28.24 -1.50
N SER A 387 -9.15 -29.24 -2.26
CA SER A 387 -8.27 -30.15 -3.00
C SER A 387 -7.49 -29.45 -4.12
N PHE A 388 -7.95 -28.29 -4.58
CA PHE A 388 -7.27 -27.48 -5.59
C PHE A 388 -6.21 -26.54 -5.02
N VAL A 389 -6.12 -26.39 -3.69
CA VAL A 389 -5.05 -25.60 -3.07
C VAL A 389 -3.75 -26.42 -3.07
N PRO A 390 -2.68 -25.95 -3.72
CA PRO A 390 -1.43 -26.69 -3.78
C PRO A 390 -0.68 -26.65 -2.43
N GLY A 391 0.01 -27.72 -2.06
CA GLY A 391 0.95 -27.72 -0.93
C GLY A 391 0.33 -27.33 0.42
N ASN A 392 1.05 -26.50 1.19
CA ASN A 392 0.60 -26.04 2.50
C ASN A 392 -0.46 -24.94 2.34
N LEU A 393 -1.62 -25.10 2.97
CA LEU A 393 -2.75 -24.16 2.86
C LEU A 393 -2.35 -22.72 3.23
N THR A 394 -1.59 -22.55 4.30
CA THR A 394 -1.17 -21.25 4.82
C THR A 394 -0.14 -20.53 3.95
N ASP A 395 0.38 -21.18 2.90
CA ASP A 395 1.17 -20.45 1.90
C ASP A 395 0.30 -19.53 1.02
N TYR A 396 -1.02 -19.73 1.05
CA TYR A 396 -1.97 -19.08 0.14
C TYR A 396 -3.20 -18.51 0.86
N ILE A 397 -3.64 -19.16 1.95
CA ILE A 397 -4.91 -18.90 2.62
C ILE A 397 -4.68 -18.86 4.13
N HIS A 398 -4.97 -17.70 4.73
CA HIS A 398 -4.84 -17.48 6.17
C HIS A 398 -6.20 -17.60 6.89
N ILE A 399 -7.29 -17.21 6.21
CA ILE A 399 -8.66 -17.31 6.74
C ILE A 399 -9.56 -17.99 5.70
N LEU A 400 -10.25 -19.06 6.12
CA LEU A 400 -11.33 -19.67 5.38
C LEU A 400 -12.68 -19.15 5.89
N VAL A 401 -13.55 -18.73 4.98
CA VAL A 401 -14.87 -18.19 5.31
C VAL A 401 -15.98 -19.08 4.73
N PRO A 402 -16.43 -20.10 5.46
CA PRO A 402 -17.49 -20.98 4.99
C PRO A 402 -18.87 -20.33 5.12
N ASN A 403 -19.72 -20.53 4.12
CA ASN A 403 -21.11 -20.06 4.08
C ASN A 403 -22.16 -21.13 4.48
N PHE A 404 -21.80 -22.01 5.43
CA PHE A 404 -22.70 -23.08 5.92
C PHE A 404 -23.80 -22.59 6.85
N VAL A 405 -23.80 -21.30 7.21
CA VAL A 405 -24.84 -20.68 8.04
C VAL A 405 -26.12 -20.56 7.22
N GLY A 406 -27.22 -21.00 7.83
CA GLY A 406 -28.56 -20.92 7.24
C GLY A 406 -29.05 -19.48 7.11
N GLU A 407 -30.22 -19.31 6.49
CA GLU A 407 -30.83 -17.99 6.36
C GLU A 407 -31.15 -17.39 7.73
N MET A 408 -30.76 -16.13 7.91
CA MET A 408 -31.11 -15.36 9.10
C MET A 408 -32.60 -15.02 9.07
N LYS A 409 -33.27 -15.19 10.21
CA LYS A 409 -34.66 -14.79 10.41
C LYS A 409 -34.75 -13.32 10.81
N ALA A 410 -35.92 -12.72 10.60
CA ALA A 410 -36.16 -11.32 10.93
C ALA A 410 -36.11 -11.01 12.44
N ASP A 411 -36.08 -12.02 13.31
CA ASP A 411 -35.87 -11.88 14.77
C ASP A 411 -34.38 -11.90 15.17
N GLY A 412 -33.47 -12.02 14.19
CA GLY A 412 -32.03 -12.10 14.37
C GLY A 412 -31.47 -13.51 14.58
N THR A 413 -32.31 -14.53 14.71
CA THR A 413 -31.83 -15.92 14.90
C THR A 413 -31.42 -16.56 13.57
N PHE A 414 -30.45 -17.48 13.63
CA PHE A 414 -30.01 -18.29 12.49
C PHE A 414 -29.55 -19.67 12.95
N GLY A 415 -29.49 -20.62 12.00
CA GLY A 415 -29.05 -21.99 12.21
C GLY A 415 -28.05 -22.43 11.13
N TYR A 416 -28.02 -23.73 10.82
CA TYR A 416 -27.09 -24.30 9.85
C TYR A 416 -27.83 -24.76 8.60
N ARG A 417 -27.20 -24.60 7.42
CA ARG A 417 -27.72 -25.14 6.15
C ARG A 417 -27.82 -26.67 6.15
N PHE A 418 -27.01 -27.34 6.97
CA PHE A 418 -27.00 -28.79 7.13
C PHE A 418 -28.03 -29.31 8.14
N GLY A 419 -28.82 -28.45 8.78
CA GLY A 419 -29.77 -28.83 9.83
C GLY A 419 -29.16 -29.11 11.20
N SER A 420 -27.89 -29.53 11.27
CA SER A 420 -27.12 -29.69 12.53
C SER A 420 -25.73 -29.02 12.44
N ALA A 421 -25.04 -28.97 13.58
CA ALA A 421 -23.69 -28.42 13.70
C ALA A 421 -22.58 -29.43 13.29
N ASP A 422 -22.92 -30.69 12.97
CA ASP A 422 -21.92 -31.76 12.78
C ASP A 422 -20.98 -31.47 11.61
N ASN A 423 -21.54 -31.18 10.43
CA ASN A 423 -20.77 -30.80 9.25
C ASN A 423 -20.04 -29.45 9.44
N PRO A 424 -20.68 -28.38 9.95
CA PRO A 424 -19.98 -27.15 10.34
C PRO A 424 -18.76 -27.37 11.25
N LYS A 425 -18.90 -28.19 12.29
CA LYS A 425 -17.82 -28.52 13.23
C LYS A 425 -16.68 -29.27 12.54
N TYR A 426 -17.01 -30.21 11.67
CA TYR A 426 -16.03 -30.92 10.85
C TYR A 426 -15.26 -29.95 9.92
N LEU A 427 -15.97 -29.06 9.22
CA LEU A 427 -15.37 -28.08 8.31
C LEU A 427 -14.44 -27.10 9.03
N VAL A 428 -14.85 -26.62 10.21
CA VAL A 428 -14.02 -25.79 11.07
C VAL A 428 -12.74 -26.53 11.48
N SER A 429 -12.89 -27.77 11.97
CA SER A 429 -11.75 -28.59 12.40
C SER A 429 -10.80 -28.88 11.23
N LEU A 430 -11.33 -29.12 10.02
CA LEU A 430 -10.53 -29.37 8.83
C LEU A 430 -9.67 -28.17 8.45
N GLY A 431 -10.26 -26.97 8.38
CA GLY A 431 -9.52 -25.75 8.07
C GLY A 431 -8.43 -25.45 9.11
N GLN A 432 -8.77 -25.58 10.40
CA GLN A 432 -7.84 -25.39 11.52
C GLN A 432 -6.70 -26.41 11.51
N SER A 433 -6.96 -27.68 11.18
CA SER A 433 -5.93 -28.72 11.06
C SER A 433 -4.89 -28.44 9.97
N LYS A 434 -5.24 -27.57 9.01
CA LYS A 434 -4.36 -27.11 7.92
C LYS A 434 -3.71 -25.75 8.21
N GLY A 435 -3.88 -25.22 9.43
CA GLY A 435 -3.28 -23.98 9.91
C GLY A 435 -4.05 -22.70 9.60
N ALA A 436 -5.17 -22.77 8.88
CA ALA A 436 -6.01 -21.61 8.60
C ALA A 436 -6.99 -21.33 9.74
N ARG A 437 -7.30 -20.06 9.98
CA ARG A 437 -8.43 -19.68 10.83
C ARG A 437 -9.73 -19.90 10.06
N VAL A 438 -10.78 -20.39 10.73
CA VAL A 438 -12.10 -20.60 10.09
C VAL A 438 -13.11 -19.65 10.70
N VAL A 439 -13.66 -18.77 9.87
CA VAL A 439 -14.54 -17.66 10.27
C VAL A 439 -15.85 -17.77 9.47
N PRO A 440 -16.88 -18.45 9.98
CA PRO A 440 -18.14 -18.63 9.27
C PRO A 440 -18.84 -17.30 8.97
N MET A 441 -19.42 -17.20 7.77
CA MET A 441 -20.14 -16.02 7.33
C MET A 441 -21.63 -16.12 7.62
N VAL A 442 -22.19 -15.06 8.19
CA VAL A 442 -23.64 -14.88 8.36
C VAL A 442 -24.11 -13.88 7.31
N MET A 443 -24.94 -14.36 6.38
CA MET A 443 -25.47 -13.56 5.26
C MET A 443 -26.92 -13.14 5.51
N SER A 444 -27.26 -11.90 5.22
CA SER A 444 -28.66 -11.45 5.10
C SER A 444 -28.76 -10.18 4.24
N SER A 445 -29.98 -9.79 3.88
CA SER A 445 -30.20 -8.57 3.13
C SER A 445 -31.61 -7.99 3.30
N GLY A 446 -31.78 -6.75 2.86
CA GLY A 446 -33.08 -6.09 2.76
C GLY A 446 -33.89 -6.10 4.06
N THR A 447 -35.21 -6.25 3.94
CA THR A 447 -36.15 -6.06 5.05
C THR A 447 -35.92 -6.96 6.25
N ILE A 448 -35.33 -8.15 6.06
CA ILE A 448 -34.97 -9.07 7.15
C ILE A 448 -33.81 -8.48 7.97
N ALA A 449 -32.75 -8.03 7.29
CA ALA A 449 -31.62 -7.39 7.93
C ALA A 449 -32.03 -6.05 8.56
N ASP A 450 -32.81 -5.22 7.86
CA ASP A 450 -33.31 -3.95 8.37
C ASP A 450 -34.10 -4.14 9.67
N ALA A 451 -35.02 -5.10 9.70
CA ALA A 451 -35.85 -5.38 10.86
C ALA A 451 -35.04 -5.85 12.08
N MET A 452 -33.92 -6.55 11.85
CA MET A 452 -33.00 -6.98 12.90
C MET A 452 -32.11 -5.82 13.38
N LEU A 453 -31.58 -4.99 12.48
CA LEU A 453 -30.69 -3.89 12.81
C LEU A 453 -31.39 -2.78 13.62
N LEU A 454 -32.65 -2.49 13.31
CA LEU A 454 -33.43 -1.42 13.93
C LEU A 454 -33.98 -1.75 15.32
N ASP A 455 -33.78 -2.97 15.83
CA ASP A 455 -34.32 -3.43 17.11
C ASP A 455 -33.22 -4.08 17.97
N SER A 456 -32.98 -3.54 19.17
CA SER A 456 -31.90 -4.01 20.04
C SER A 456 -32.08 -5.45 20.52
N ALA A 457 -33.32 -5.91 20.76
CA ALA A 457 -33.56 -7.29 21.20
C ALA A 457 -33.22 -8.28 20.08
N LYS A 458 -33.52 -7.92 18.83
CA LYS A 458 -33.19 -8.75 17.67
C LYS A 458 -31.70 -8.77 17.36
N ARG A 459 -30.99 -7.63 17.52
CA ARG A 459 -29.52 -7.64 17.48
C ARG A 459 -28.92 -8.54 18.55
N GLN A 460 -29.47 -8.55 19.76
CA GLN A 460 -29.02 -9.48 20.81
C GLN A 460 -29.28 -10.96 20.45
N ASN A 461 -30.39 -11.28 19.79
CA ASN A 461 -30.62 -12.63 19.26
C ASN A 461 -29.57 -13.03 18.21
N PHE A 462 -29.19 -12.11 17.34
CA PHE A 462 -28.08 -12.32 16.39
C PHE A 462 -26.78 -12.61 17.12
N VAL A 463 -26.40 -11.75 18.08
CA VAL A 463 -25.16 -11.90 18.84
C VAL A 463 -25.14 -13.23 19.60
N ASN A 464 -26.26 -13.64 20.21
CA ASN A 464 -26.38 -14.91 20.91
C ASN A 464 -26.28 -16.10 19.95
N SER A 465 -26.88 -16.01 18.76
CA SER A 465 -26.77 -17.05 17.73
C SER A 465 -25.34 -17.19 17.21
N ALA A 466 -24.64 -16.06 17.03
CA ALA A 466 -23.25 -16.01 16.60
C ALA A 466 -22.30 -16.62 17.65
N VAL A 467 -22.49 -16.28 18.94
CA VAL A 467 -21.74 -16.87 20.05
C VAL A 467 -21.99 -18.37 20.15
N LYS A 468 -23.26 -18.81 20.02
CA LYS A 468 -23.62 -20.22 20.02
C LYS A 468 -22.91 -20.97 18.89
N LEU A 469 -22.93 -20.44 17.67
CA LEU A 469 -22.24 -21.04 16.53
C LEU A 469 -20.74 -21.22 16.78
N VAL A 470 -20.07 -20.17 17.29
CA VAL A 470 -18.64 -20.22 17.62
C VAL A 470 -18.35 -21.30 18.68
N GLN A 471 -19.21 -21.42 19.69
CA GLN A 471 -19.07 -22.40 20.77
C GLN A 471 -19.32 -23.84 20.29
N GLU A 472 -20.35 -24.09 19.48
CA GLU A 472 -20.69 -25.43 19.00
C GLU A 472 -19.69 -25.98 17.99
N THR A 473 -19.19 -25.11 17.10
CA THR A 473 -18.31 -25.50 16.00
C THR A 473 -16.82 -25.38 16.33
N GLY A 474 -16.46 -24.55 17.32
CA GLY A 474 -15.06 -24.22 17.61
C GLY A 474 -14.46 -23.15 16.68
N ALA A 475 -15.28 -22.45 15.88
CA ALA A 475 -14.83 -21.47 14.90
C ALA A 475 -13.96 -20.36 15.51
N ASP A 476 -13.10 -19.76 14.68
CA ASP A 476 -12.16 -18.71 15.08
C ASP A 476 -12.77 -17.32 15.10
N GLY A 477 -14.02 -17.17 14.68
CA GLY A 477 -14.71 -15.89 14.62
C GLY A 477 -16.01 -15.93 13.83
N ILE A 478 -16.54 -14.74 13.51
CA ILE A 478 -17.71 -14.53 12.66
C ILE A 478 -17.42 -13.44 11.65
N LEU A 479 -17.87 -13.65 10.41
CA LEU A 479 -17.93 -12.60 9.39
C LEU A 479 -19.40 -12.23 9.16
N VAL A 480 -19.70 -10.93 9.27
CA VAL A 480 -21.03 -10.36 9.04
C VAL A 480 -21.11 -9.85 7.61
N ASP A 481 -22.06 -10.34 6.84
CA ASP A 481 -22.30 -9.93 5.45
C ASP A 481 -23.77 -9.54 5.28
N LEU A 482 -24.06 -8.26 5.51
CA LEU A 482 -25.41 -7.69 5.47
C LEU A 482 -25.49 -6.70 4.33
N GLU A 483 -26.27 -7.02 3.30
CA GLU A 483 -26.31 -6.27 2.04
C GLU A 483 -27.69 -5.65 1.75
N ALA A 484 -27.72 -4.69 0.81
CA ALA A 484 -28.95 -4.04 0.34
C ALA A 484 -29.83 -3.46 1.47
N LEU A 485 -29.21 -2.75 2.42
CA LEU A 485 -29.85 -2.24 3.63
C LEU A 485 -30.62 -0.93 3.39
N ALA A 486 -31.52 -0.61 4.31
CA ALA A 486 -32.20 0.69 4.36
C ALA A 486 -31.28 1.79 4.91
N ASP A 487 -31.46 3.03 4.43
CA ASP A 487 -30.55 4.15 4.72
C ASP A 487 -30.53 4.55 6.21
N ASN A 488 -31.56 4.15 6.97
CA ASN A 488 -31.68 4.41 8.41
C ASN A 488 -31.04 3.32 9.29
N THR A 489 -30.31 2.37 8.72
CA THR A 489 -29.73 1.23 9.45
C THR A 489 -28.29 1.43 9.93
N GLU A 490 -27.63 2.53 9.55
CA GLU A 490 -26.23 2.82 9.92
C GLU A 490 -25.95 2.60 11.41
N GLN A 491 -26.70 3.29 12.29
CA GLN A 491 -26.53 3.18 13.73
C GLN A 491 -26.79 1.75 14.25
N GLY A 492 -27.75 1.05 13.64
CA GLY A 492 -28.08 -0.34 13.95
C GLY A 492 -26.94 -1.29 13.59
N LEU A 493 -26.33 -1.11 12.42
CA LEU A 493 -25.19 -1.90 11.95
C LEU A 493 -23.96 -1.67 12.83
N THR A 494 -23.64 -0.40 13.11
CA THR A 494 -22.55 -0.03 14.02
C THR A 494 -22.77 -0.60 15.43
N SER A 495 -24.00 -0.57 15.94
CA SER A 495 -24.35 -1.14 17.25
C SER A 495 -24.21 -2.67 17.25
N LEU A 496 -24.67 -3.35 16.20
CA LEU A 496 -24.51 -4.79 16.06
C LEU A 496 -23.04 -5.20 16.13
N MET A 497 -22.19 -4.54 15.34
CA MET A 497 -20.75 -4.84 15.32
C MET A 497 -20.10 -4.57 16.67
N LYS A 498 -20.45 -3.47 17.35
CA LYS A 498 -19.99 -3.17 18.71
C LYS A 498 -20.39 -4.25 19.71
N GLU A 499 -21.66 -4.66 19.68
CA GLU A 499 -22.22 -5.69 20.56
C GLU A 499 -21.54 -7.06 20.32
N LEU A 500 -21.31 -7.42 19.05
CA LEU A 500 -20.62 -8.66 18.66
C LEU A 500 -19.13 -8.64 19.07
N TYR A 501 -18.43 -7.55 18.79
CA TYR A 501 -17.01 -7.36 19.13
C TYR A 501 -16.77 -7.47 20.63
N ALA A 502 -17.62 -6.82 21.45
CA ALA A 502 -17.53 -6.90 22.91
C ALA A 502 -17.69 -8.33 23.45
N ARG A 503 -18.42 -9.20 22.74
CA ARG A 503 -18.63 -10.59 23.15
C ARG A 503 -17.54 -11.53 22.66
N LEU A 504 -17.06 -11.37 21.43
CA LEU A 504 -16.15 -12.33 20.78
C LEU A 504 -14.67 -11.95 20.89
N HIS A 505 -14.32 -10.67 20.72
CA HIS A 505 -12.93 -10.24 20.66
C HIS A 505 -12.13 -10.52 21.95
N PRO A 506 -12.66 -10.29 23.17
CA PRO A 506 -11.95 -10.65 24.41
C PRO A 506 -11.65 -12.14 24.57
N GLN A 507 -12.35 -13.01 23.82
CA GLN A 507 -12.12 -14.46 23.80
C GLN A 507 -11.11 -14.87 22.72
N GLY A 508 -10.43 -13.91 22.07
CA GLY A 508 -9.50 -14.16 20.97
C GLY A 508 -10.18 -14.53 19.64
N LYS A 509 -11.52 -14.38 19.55
CA LYS A 509 -12.30 -14.68 18.36
C LYS A 509 -12.37 -13.46 17.45
N LEU A 510 -12.26 -13.70 16.15
CA LEU A 510 -12.33 -12.65 15.12
C LEU A 510 -13.76 -12.15 14.91
N VAL A 511 -13.88 -10.87 14.61
CA VAL A 511 -15.11 -10.23 14.16
C VAL A 511 -14.82 -9.46 12.89
N LEU A 512 -15.36 -9.94 11.77
CA LEU A 512 -15.17 -9.35 10.45
C LEU A 512 -16.49 -8.83 9.91
N ILE A 513 -16.42 -7.89 8.98
CA ILE A 513 -17.56 -7.43 8.21
C ILE A 513 -17.20 -7.30 6.73
N SER A 514 -18.12 -7.69 5.85
CA SER A 514 -18.07 -7.35 4.43
C SER A 514 -18.91 -6.10 4.18
N VAL A 515 -18.36 -5.13 3.45
CA VAL A 515 -19.03 -3.86 3.14
C VAL A 515 -19.00 -3.55 1.66
N ALA A 516 -20.03 -2.86 1.17
CA ALA A 516 -20.08 -2.42 -0.23
C ALA A 516 -18.97 -1.40 -0.54
N ALA A 517 -18.46 -1.43 -1.77
CA ALA A 517 -17.39 -0.56 -2.23
C ALA A 517 -17.86 0.90 -2.44
N LYS A 518 -17.15 1.83 -1.80
CA LYS A 518 -17.32 3.28 -1.98
C LYS A 518 -16.09 3.90 -2.60
N THR A 519 -16.30 4.87 -3.47
CA THR A 519 -15.22 5.64 -4.15
C THR A 519 -15.05 7.04 -3.55
N SER A 520 -16.04 7.51 -2.80
CA SER A 520 -16.01 8.75 -2.03
C SER A 520 -17.11 8.73 -0.97
N PRO A 521 -17.16 9.73 -0.06
CA PRO A 521 -18.26 9.86 0.91
C PRO A 521 -19.65 10.00 0.27
N THR A 522 -19.73 10.55 -0.95
CA THR A 522 -21.00 11.00 -1.56
C THR A 522 -21.31 10.36 -2.91
N ALA A 523 -20.36 9.70 -3.58
CA ALA A 523 -20.57 9.13 -4.91
C ALA A 523 -21.54 7.94 -4.90
N GLN A 524 -21.71 7.27 -3.75
CA GLN A 524 -22.64 6.17 -3.55
C GLN A 524 -23.54 6.44 -2.32
N PRO A 525 -24.48 7.40 -2.40
CA PRO A 525 -25.32 7.77 -1.26
C PRO A 525 -26.24 6.64 -0.78
N TRP A 526 -26.49 5.64 -1.64
CA TRP A 526 -27.26 4.44 -1.32
C TRP A 526 -26.49 3.40 -0.48
N TYR A 527 -25.24 3.68 -0.11
CA TYR A 527 -24.43 2.88 0.81
C TYR A 527 -24.19 3.61 2.15
N ALA A 528 -25.05 4.57 2.51
CA ALA A 528 -24.91 5.39 3.71
C ALA A 528 -24.80 4.56 5.01
N GLU A 529 -25.38 3.36 5.03
CA GLU A 529 -25.34 2.40 6.13
C GLU A 529 -23.91 1.96 6.52
N TYR A 530 -22.97 1.91 5.56
CA TYR A 530 -21.62 1.44 5.80
C TYR A 530 -20.73 2.61 6.27
N ASN A 531 -20.84 2.97 7.53
CA ASN A 531 -19.93 3.94 8.15
C ASN A 531 -18.56 3.30 8.39
N TYR A 532 -17.68 3.35 7.39
CA TYR A 532 -16.36 2.71 7.40
C TYR A 532 -15.57 3.02 8.68
N ARG A 533 -15.55 4.30 9.10
CA ARG A 533 -14.80 4.76 10.27
C ARG A 533 -15.31 4.19 11.58
N GLU A 534 -16.63 4.13 11.77
CA GLU A 534 -17.20 3.55 12.99
C GLU A 534 -17.12 2.02 12.99
N LEU A 535 -17.39 1.36 11.86
CA LEU A 535 -17.29 -0.10 11.73
C LEU A 535 -15.86 -0.60 11.96
N ALA A 536 -14.86 0.14 11.50
CA ALA A 536 -13.45 -0.18 11.71
C ALA A 536 -13.04 -0.20 13.19
N LYS A 537 -13.79 0.44 14.11
CA LYS A 537 -13.49 0.38 15.56
C LYS A 537 -13.91 -0.95 16.20
N TYR A 538 -14.85 -1.66 15.60
CA TYR A 538 -15.52 -2.83 16.17
C TYR A 538 -15.39 -4.08 15.30
N THR A 539 -14.26 -4.18 14.60
CA THR A 539 -13.91 -5.30 13.72
C THR A 539 -12.42 -5.57 13.82
N ASP A 540 -11.97 -6.77 13.52
CA ASP A 540 -10.56 -7.07 13.32
C ASP A 540 -10.13 -6.72 11.88
N TYR A 541 -11.00 -7.05 10.90
CA TYR A 541 -10.83 -6.69 9.50
C TYR A 541 -12.15 -6.25 8.87
N VAL A 542 -12.05 -5.32 7.92
CA VAL A 542 -13.14 -4.91 7.04
C VAL A 542 -12.82 -5.42 5.63
N GLN A 543 -13.61 -6.38 5.15
CA GLN A 543 -13.56 -6.83 3.78
C GLN A 543 -14.39 -5.87 2.92
N ILE A 544 -13.75 -5.25 1.94
CA ILE A 544 -14.45 -4.35 1.02
C ILE A 544 -14.73 -5.16 -0.24
N MET A 545 -16.00 -5.28 -0.60
CA MET A 545 -16.46 -5.97 -1.80
C MET A 545 -16.17 -5.13 -3.04
N SER A 546 -14.89 -4.89 -3.34
CA SER A 546 -14.39 -4.15 -4.51
C SER A 546 -14.48 -4.99 -5.80
N TYR A 547 -15.66 -5.55 -6.03
CA TYR A 547 -16.08 -6.27 -7.23
C TYR A 547 -17.57 -5.98 -7.52
N ASP A 548 -18.13 -6.61 -8.55
CA ASP A 548 -19.49 -6.37 -9.05
C ASP A 548 -19.76 -4.90 -9.44
N LYS A 549 -18.74 -4.18 -9.91
CA LYS A 549 -18.92 -2.89 -10.61
C LYS A 549 -19.87 -3.07 -11.80
N HIS A 550 -19.74 -4.19 -12.50
CA HIS A 550 -20.71 -4.71 -13.44
C HIS A 550 -21.29 -6.03 -12.91
N TYR A 551 -22.56 -5.98 -12.54
CA TYR A 551 -23.31 -7.08 -11.92
C TYR A 551 -24.24 -7.79 -12.91
N SER A 552 -25.00 -8.77 -12.42
CA SER A 552 -25.73 -9.76 -13.22
C SER A 552 -26.68 -9.20 -14.29
N THR A 553 -27.33 -8.07 -14.00
CA THR A 553 -28.33 -7.40 -14.85
C THR A 553 -27.86 -6.03 -15.38
N SER A 554 -26.61 -5.68 -15.13
CA SER A 554 -25.98 -4.49 -15.71
C SER A 554 -25.57 -4.72 -17.17
N ALA A 555 -25.19 -3.65 -17.87
CA ALA A 555 -24.52 -3.78 -19.17
C ALA A 555 -23.18 -4.51 -19.01
N PRO A 556 -22.66 -5.17 -20.07
CA PRO A 556 -21.39 -5.90 -20.00
C PRO A 556 -20.23 -4.95 -19.66
N GLY A 557 -19.34 -5.40 -18.78
CA GLY A 557 -18.12 -4.68 -18.45
C GLY A 557 -17.26 -5.44 -17.45
N PRO A 558 -16.05 -4.94 -17.14
CA PRO A 558 -15.17 -5.56 -16.15
C PRO A 558 -15.82 -5.69 -14.77
N ILE A 559 -15.68 -6.85 -14.13
CA ILE A 559 -16.24 -7.10 -12.79
C ILE A 559 -15.64 -6.16 -11.75
N ALA A 560 -14.33 -5.93 -11.84
CA ALA A 560 -13.57 -5.03 -11.00
C ALA A 560 -12.47 -4.37 -11.85
N PRO A 561 -12.72 -3.26 -12.57
CA PRO A 561 -11.67 -2.58 -13.34
C PRO A 561 -10.63 -1.98 -12.39
N LEU A 562 -9.33 -2.03 -12.74
CA LEU A 562 -8.24 -1.67 -11.81
C LEU A 562 -8.37 -0.24 -11.29
N ASP A 563 -8.70 0.71 -12.17
CA ASP A 563 -8.88 2.12 -11.82
C ASP A 563 -9.97 2.35 -10.77
N TRP A 564 -11.08 1.62 -10.91
CA TRP A 564 -12.16 1.71 -9.94
C TRP A 564 -11.77 1.08 -8.61
N VAL A 565 -11.10 -0.08 -8.62
CA VAL A 565 -10.60 -0.70 -7.38
C VAL A 565 -9.61 0.24 -6.68
N ARG A 566 -8.70 0.87 -7.43
CA ARG A 566 -7.76 1.87 -6.91
C ARG A 566 -8.49 3.05 -6.26
N GLN A 567 -9.54 3.59 -6.89
CA GLN A 567 -10.37 4.65 -6.28
C GLN A 567 -11.05 4.19 -4.99
N VAL A 568 -11.56 2.95 -4.95
CA VAL A 568 -12.18 2.39 -3.73
C VAL A 568 -11.14 2.27 -2.61
N MET A 569 -9.94 1.74 -2.90
CA MET A 569 -8.87 1.62 -1.90
C MET A 569 -8.37 2.99 -1.44
N ALA A 570 -8.21 3.95 -2.36
CA ALA A 570 -7.80 5.31 -2.04
C ALA A 570 -8.77 6.01 -1.08
N TYR A 571 -10.09 5.80 -1.23
CA TYR A 571 -11.07 6.28 -0.24
C TYR A 571 -11.03 5.46 1.05
N ALA A 572 -10.96 4.14 0.96
CA ALA A 572 -11.02 3.27 2.14
C ALA A 572 -9.90 3.58 3.16
N VAL A 573 -8.68 3.85 2.70
CA VAL A 573 -7.54 4.18 3.58
C VAL A 573 -7.68 5.54 4.29
N THR A 574 -8.62 6.41 3.88
CA THR A 574 -8.92 7.64 4.63
C THR A 574 -9.88 7.41 5.79
N GLU A 575 -10.59 6.28 5.80
CA GLU A 575 -11.62 5.96 6.79
C GLU A 575 -11.28 4.75 7.67
N ILE A 576 -10.46 3.83 7.18
CA ILE A 576 -10.10 2.57 7.84
C ILE A 576 -8.57 2.49 7.94
N PRO A 577 -7.98 2.10 9.09
CA PRO A 577 -6.56 1.76 9.16
C PRO A 577 -6.22 0.73 8.07
N SER A 578 -5.23 1.02 7.23
CA SER A 578 -4.94 0.25 6.01
C SER A 578 -4.69 -1.23 6.29
N GLU A 579 -4.06 -1.54 7.42
CA GLU A 579 -3.77 -2.90 7.88
C GLU A 579 -5.02 -3.73 8.22
N LYS A 580 -6.18 -3.10 8.34
CA LYS A 580 -7.48 -3.77 8.58
C LYS A 580 -8.31 -3.97 7.31
N ILE A 581 -7.88 -3.40 6.19
CA ILE A 581 -8.61 -3.47 4.92
C ILE A 581 -8.26 -4.78 4.21
N LEU A 582 -9.27 -5.57 3.87
CA LEU A 582 -9.16 -6.71 2.96
C LEU A 582 -9.83 -6.36 1.63
N MET A 583 -9.04 -6.15 0.59
CA MET A 583 -9.54 -5.80 -0.74
C MET A 583 -10.23 -6.99 -1.41
N GLY A 584 -11.44 -6.79 -1.92
CA GLY A 584 -12.19 -7.79 -2.66
C GLY A 584 -11.55 -8.09 -4.01
N VAL A 585 -11.37 -9.38 -4.32
CA VAL A 585 -10.84 -9.85 -5.62
C VAL A 585 -11.82 -10.87 -6.22
N PRO A 586 -12.39 -10.63 -7.41
CA PRO A 586 -13.28 -11.59 -8.05
C PRO A 586 -12.49 -12.70 -8.74
N TYR A 587 -12.87 -13.95 -8.52
CA TYR A 587 -12.36 -15.14 -9.21
C TYR A 587 -13.26 -15.60 -10.35
N TYR A 588 -14.37 -14.88 -10.57
CA TYR A 588 -15.33 -15.14 -11.62
C TYR A 588 -15.35 -14.00 -12.64
N GLY A 589 -15.71 -14.38 -13.86
CA GLY A 589 -16.22 -13.49 -14.89
C GLY A 589 -17.72 -13.66 -15.08
N ARG A 590 -18.27 -12.93 -16.04
CA ARG A 590 -19.67 -13.04 -16.47
C ARG A 590 -19.77 -12.94 -17.99
N SER A 591 -20.78 -13.61 -18.55
CA SER A 591 -21.16 -13.54 -19.97
C SER A 591 -22.59 -13.05 -20.08
N TRP A 592 -22.74 -11.84 -20.61
CA TRP A 592 -24.00 -11.13 -20.73
C TRP A 592 -24.64 -11.36 -22.08
N LYS A 593 -25.97 -11.39 -22.11
CA LYS A 593 -26.79 -11.21 -23.31
C LYS A 593 -27.80 -10.09 -23.11
N SER A 594 -28.12 -9.39 -24.20
CA SER A 594 -29.15 -8.36 -24.19
C SER A 594 -30.55 -8.99 -24.20
N LEU A 595 -31.46 -8.44 -23.42
CA LEU A 595 -32.89 -8.76 -23.46
C LEU A 595 -33.68 -7.69 -24.25
N GLY A 596 -32.99 -6.78 -24.93
CA GLY A 596 -33.58 -5.60 -25.56
C GLY A 596 -33.89 -4.47 -24.57
N ASN A 597 -34.16 -3.26 -25.09
CA ASN A 597 -34.52 -2.07 -24.30
C ASN A 597 -33.54 -1.73 -23.16
N GLY A 598 -32.24 -1.96 -23.39
CA GLY A 598 -31.19 -1.71 -22.39
C GLY A 598 -31.18 -2.69 -21.20
N LYS A 599 -31.98 -3.75 -21.24
CA LYS A 599 -31.97 -4.81 -20.20
C LYS A 599 -30.97 -5.91 -20.56
N TRP A 600 -30.37 -6.47 -19.53
CA TRP A 600 -29.34 -7.49 -19.65
C TRP A 600 -29.55 -8.62 -18.64
N THR A 601 -28.99 -9.78 -18.97
CA THR A 601 -28.83 -10.90 -18.05
C THR A 601 -27.50 -11.57 -18.31
N SER A 602 -26.93 -12.25 -17.31
CA SER A 602 -25.63 -12.90 -17.45
C SER A 602 -25.54 -14.22 -16.70
N THR A 603 -24.55 -15.01 -17.09
CA THR A 603 -24.11 -16.22 -16.39
C THR A 603 -22.70 -16.00 -15.90
N ALA A 604 -22.40 -16.34 -14.64
CA ALA A 604 -21.06 -16.27 -14.08
C ALA A 604 -20.27 -17.55 -14.37
N PHE A 605 -18.94 -17.44 -14.45
CA PHE A 605 -18.03 -18.56 -14.67
C PHE A 605 -16.63 -18.25 -14.13
N GLY A 606 -15.82 -19.27 -13.86
CA GLY A 606 -14.40 -19.11 -13.52
C GLY A 606 -13.52 -18.98 -14.76
N TRP A 607 -12.24 -18.60 -14.56
CA TRP A 607 -11.27 -18.41 -15.64
C TRP A 607 -11.18 -19.58 -16.63
N ALA A 608 -11.15 -20.83 -16.13
CA ALA A 608 -11.02 -22.02 -16.98
C ALA A 608 -12.21 -22.19 -17.95
N VAL A 609 -13.43 -21.93 -17.46
CA VAL A 609 -14.64 -21.99 -18.29
C VAL A 609 -14.65 -20.84 -19.30
N ALA A 610 -14.15 -19.66 -18.92
CA ALA A 610 -14.02 -18.51 -19.83
C ALA A 610 -13.14 -18.84 -21.04
N THR A 611 -11.94 -19.37 -20.78
CA THR A 611 -10.94 -19.68 -21.81
C THR A 611 -11.39 -20.86 -22.68
N GLU A 612 -12.01 -21.89 -22.09
CA GLU A 612 -12.62 -22.99 -22.84
C GLU A 612 -13.76 -22.50 -23.74
N THR A 613 -14.63 -21.61 -23.24
CA THR A 613 -15.74 -21.03 -24.02
C THR A 613 -15.21 -20.23 -25.21
N ALA A 614 -14.21 -19.38 -24.99
CA ALA A 614 -13.60 -18.61 -26.08
C ALA A 614 -12.97 -19.53 -27.14
N ALA A 615 -12.25 -20.57 -26.71
CA ALA A 615 -11.63 -21.54 -27.62
C ALA A 615 -12.67 -22.32 -28.44
N LYS A 616 -13.73 -22.84 -27.80
CA LYS A 616 -14.82 -23.55 -28.48
C LYS A 616 -15.54 -22.67 -29.51
N ALA A 617 -15.73 -21.39 -29.20
CA ALA A 617 -16.37 -20.44 -30.09
C ALA A 617 -15.45 -19.87 -31.18
N GLY A 618 -14.14 -20.17 -31.15
CA GLY A 618 -13.15 -19.52 -32.01
C GLY A 618 -13.04 -18.00 -31.76
N ALA A 619 -13.40 -17.54 -30.56
CA ALA A 619 -13.39 -16.13 -30.20
C ALA A 619 -11.98 -15.67 -29.77
N ILE A 620 -11.58 -14.49 -30.24
CA ILE A 620 -10.31 -13.87 -29.86
C ILE A 620 -10.50 -13.14 -28.53
N ILE A 621 -9.70 -13.48 -27.52
CA ILE A 621 -9.65 -12.76 -26.26
C ILE A 621 -8.83 -11.48 -26.46
N THR A 622 -9.45 -10.34 -26.18
CA THR A 622 -8.85 -9.00 -26.23
C THR A 622 -8.85 -8.35 -24.85
N ARG A 623 -8.15 -7.22 -24.69
CA ARG A 623 -8.14 -6.43 -23.44
C ARG A 623 -8.48 -4.98 -23.75
N GLU A 624 -9.32 -4.39 -22.90
CA GLU A 624 -9.59 -2.96 -22.93
C GLU A 624 -8.66 -2.30 -21.89
N THR A 625 -7.77 -1.41 -22.36
CA THR A 625 -6.79 -0.70 -21.52
C THR A 625 -7.08 0.80 -21.47
N THR A 626 -6.76 1.44 -20.35
CA THR A 626 -6.78 2.91 -20.20
C THR A 626 -5.36 3.40 -19.86
N LEU A 627 -5.16 4.72 -19.78
CA LEU A 627 -3.89 5.29 -19.30
C LEU A 627 -3.58 4.88 -17.85
N THR A 628 -4.61 4.65 -17.05
CA THR A 628 -4.55 4.36 -15.61
C THR A 628 -4.68 2.85 -15.30
N ASP A 629 -5.18 2.06 -16.27
CA ASP A 629 -5.23 0.59 -16.29
C ASP A 629 -4.58 0.08 -17.60
N PRO A 630 -3.23 0.10 -17.70
CA PRO A 630 -2.52 -0.33 -18.90
C PRO A 630 -2.54 -1.86 -19.09
N VAL A 631 -2.91 -2.62 -18.07
CA VAL A 631 -3.03 -4.08 -18.12
C VAL A 631 -4.39 -4.47 -18.69
N GLY A 632 -5.45 -3.80 -18.25
CA GLY A 632 -6.82 -4.07 -18.67
C GLY A 632 -7.35 -5.43 -18.20
N VAL A 633 -8.63 -5.66 -18.47
CA VAL A 633 -9.34 -6.90 -18.13
C VAL A 633 -9.68 -7.66 -19.42
N PRO A 634 -9.46 -8.98 -19.50
CA PRO A 634 -9.76 -9.73 -20.71
C PRO A 634 -11.27 -9.81 -20.99
N THR A 635 -11.60 -9.74 -22.28
CA THR A 635 -12.96 -9.76 -22.81
C THR A 635 -13.02 -10.47 -24.16
N PHE A 636 -14.17 -11.07 -24.48
CA PHE A 636 -14.45 -11.65 -25.79
C PHE A 636 -15.95 -11.64 -26.09
N LYS A 637 -16.29 -11.72 -27.38
CA LYS A 637 -17.67 -11.85 -27.87
C LYS A 637 -17.85 -13.17 -28.59
N TYR A 638 -19.00 -13.79 -28.44
CA TYR A 638 -19.34 -15.05 -29.11
C TYR A 638 -20.85 -15.21 -29.27
N VAL A 639 -21.26 -16.21 -30.05
CA VAL A 639 -22.66 -16.66 -30.13
C VAL A 639 -22.75 -17.98 -29.36
N ASP A 640 -23.67 -18.08 -28.41
CA ASP A 640 -23.84 -19.30 -27.63
C ASP A 640 -24.67 -20.36 -28.38
N GLU A 641 -24.83 -21.54 -27.77
CA GLU A 641 -25.57 -22.67 -28.35
C GLU A 641 -27.05 -22.36 -28.66
N ASN A 642 -27.62 -21.32 -28.05
CA ASN A 642 -28.99 -20.86 -28.31
C ASN A 642 -29.08 -19.80 -29.42
N GLY A 643 -27.94 -19.42 -30.01
CA GLY A 643 -27.86 -18.34 -30.99
C GLY A 643 -27.84 -16.93 -30.37
N ASP A 644 -27.68 -16.81 -29.05
CA ASP A 644 -27.63 -15.51 -28.39
C ASP A 644 -26.25 -14.87 -28.57
N GLN A 645 -26.21 -13.58 -28.93
CA GLN A 645 -24.97 -12.80 -28.91
C GLN A 645 -24.57 -12.50 -27.46
N ARG A 646 -23.33 -12.85 -27.12
CA ARG A 646 -22.80 -12.67 -25.77
C ARG A 646 -21.50 -11.88 -25.74
N THR A 647 -21.33 -11.12 -24.66
CA THR A 647 -20.09 -10.41 -24.31
C THR A 647 -19.64 -10.91 -22.95
N ALA A 648 -18.40 -11.39 -22.86
CA ALA A 648 -17.82 -11.99 -21.68
C ALA A 648 -16.66 -11.14 -21.15
N TYR A 649 -16.63 -10.88 -19.84
CA TYR A 649 -15.49 -10.29 -19.13
C TYR A 649 -15.09 -11.22 -17.98
N PHE A 650 -13.79 -11.38 -17.75
CA PHE A 650 -13.22 -12.20 -16.68
C PHE A 650 -11.86 -11.69 -16.26
N ASP A 651 -11.30 -12.22 -15.16
CA ASP A 651 -9.94 -11.92 -14.74
C ASP A 651 -9.01 -13.09 -15.03
N ASP A 652 -7.73 -12.78 -15.30
CA ASP A 652 -6.66 -13.74 -15.48
C ASP A 652 -5.43 -13.37 -14.64
N ARG A 653 -4.34 -14.11 -14.80
CA ARG A 653 -3.09 -13.90 -14.06
C ARG A 653 -2.59 -12.45 -14.12
N LEU A 654 -2.66 -11.78 -15.27
CA LEU A 654 -2.13 -10.42 -15.40
C LEU A 654 -3.04 -9.41 -14.69
N SER A 655 -4.36 -9.50 -14.89
CA SER A 655 -5.29 -8.55 -14.27
C SER A 655 -5.45 -8.79 -12.76
N TRP A 656 -5.37 -10.04 -12.29
CA TRP A 656 -5.25 -10.34 -10.86
C TRP A 656 -3.93 -9.81 -10.28
N GLY A 657 -2.80 -10.02 -10.96
CA GLY A 657 -1.49 -9.50 -10.53
C GLY A 657 -1.52 -7.98 -10.33
N ALA A 658 -2.01 -7.24 -11.34
CA ALA A 658 -2.12 -5.79 -11.28
C ALA A 658 -3.02 -5.28 -10.15
N LYS A 659 -4.11 -6.02 -9.83
CA LYS A 659 -4.94 -5.72 -8.66
C LYS A 659 -4.22 -5.99 -7.35
N LEU A 660 -3.49 -7.10 -7.25
CA LEU A 660 -2.73 -7.46 -6.05
C LEU A 660 -1.60 -6.46 -5.76
N ASP A 661 -1.09 -5.75 -6.76
CA ASP A 661 -0.13 -4.66 -6.56
C ASP A 661 -0.72 -3.50 -5.73
N LEU A 662 -2.04 -3.35 -5.69
CA LEU A 662 -2.70 -2.35 -4.83
C LEU A 662 -2.51 -2.65 -3.34
N LEU A 663 -2.21 -3.90 -2.96
CA LEU A 663 -1.84 -4.23 -1.58
C LEU A 663 -0.60 -3.45 -1.14
N ASP A 664 0.36 -3.33 -2.05
CA ASP A 664 1.60 -2.60 -1.85
C ASP A 664 1.32 -1.08 -1.94
N GLU A 665 0.64 -0.63 -2.99
CA GLU A 665 0.30 0.78 -3.23
C GLU A 665 -0.36 1.44 -2.01
N PHE A 666 -1.30 0.74 -1.36
CA PHE A 666 -2.08 1.25 -0.24
C PHE A 666 -1.73 0.63 1.12
N CYS A 667 -0.69 -0.21 1.20
CA CYS A 667 -0.29 -0.91 2.43
C CYS A 667 -1.45 -1.67 3.10
N LEU A 668 -2.25 -2.38 2.29
CA LEU A 668 -3.47 -3.03 2.74
C LEU A 668 -3.18 -4.27 3.60
N GLY A 669 -4.10 -4.56 4.51
CA GLY A 669 -4.10 -5.74 5.36
C GLY A 669 -4.21 -7.05 4.60
N GLY A 670 -4.70 -7.05 3.35
CA GLY A 670 -4.73 -8.24 2.49
C GLY A 670 -5.91 -8.25 1.53
N ILE A 671 -6.42 -9.45 1.21
CA ILE A 671 -7.54 -9.63 0.28
C ILE A 671 -8.68 -10.48 0.86
N GLY A 672 -9.87 -10.29 0.29
CA GLY A 672 -11.00 -11.24 0.36
C GLY A 672 -11.32 -11.77 -1.04
N GLY A 673 -10.92 -13.00 -1.35
CA GLY A 673 -11.14 -13.65 -2.66
C GLY A 673 -12.53 -14.26 -2.78
N TRP A 674 -13.37 -13.73 -3.67
CA TRP A 674 -14.71 -14.26 -3.96
C TRP A 674 -14.73 -14.97 -5.32
N ALA A 675 -14.85 -16.29 -5.40
CA ALA A 675 -14.84 -17.26 -4.30
C ALA A 675 -14.16 -18.55 -4.78
N MET A 676 -13.79 -19.42 -3.84
CA MET A 676 -13.05 -20.65 -4.12
C MET A 676 -13.76 -21.57 -5.11
N GLY A 677 -15.10 -21.55 -5.17
CA GLY A 677 -15.90 -22.33 -6.11
C GLY A 677 -15.73 -21.97 -7.58
N TRP A 678 -15.08 -20.85 -7.89
CA TRP A 678 -14.71 -20.48 -9.26
C TRP A 678 -13.30 -20.94 -9.66
N ILE A 679 -12.59 -21.59 -8.73
CA ILE A 679 -11.26 -22.15 -8.93
C ILE A 679 -11.36 -23.67 -9.10
N ASN A 680 -10.65 -24.19 -10.10
CA ASN A 680 -10.53 -25.62 -10.37
C ASN A 680 -9.06 -25.99 -10.66
N GLU A 681 -8.80 -27.25 -11.00
CA GLU A 681 -7.48 -27.77 -11.30
C GLU A 681 -6.76 -27.03 -12.44
N VAL A 682 -7.49 -26.37 -13.33
CA VAL A 682 -6.95 -25.63 -14.48
C VAL A 682 -6.65 -24.17 -14.12
N SER A 683 -7.50 -23.52 -13.30
CA SER A 683 -7.29 -22.12 -12.89
C SER A 683 -6.40 -21.96 -11.65
N ALA A 684 -6.27 -23.01 -10.81
CA ALA A 684 -5.42 -22.99 -9.62
C ALA A 684 -3.95 -22.62 -9.92
N PRO A 685 -3.29 -23.16 -10.98
CA PRO A 685 -1.93 -22.76 -11.36
C PRO A 685 -1.76 -21.30 -11.80
N GLU A 686 -2.85 -20.61 -12.18
CA GLU A 686 -2.79 -19.19 -12.58
C GLU A 686 -2.86 -18.25 -11.37
N LEU A 687 -3.68 -18.59 -10.38
CA LEU A 687 -3.96 -17.73 -9.23
C LEU A 687 -3.04 -17.98 -8.03
N TYR A 688 -2.88 -19.24 -7.60
CA TYR A 688 -2.19 -19.54 -6.34
C TYR A 688 -0.72 -19.09 -6.31
N PRO A 689 0.07 -19.16 -7.41
CA PRO A 689 1.40 -18.58 -7.41
C PRO A 689 1.44 -17.08 -7.12
N LEU A 690 0.45 -16.31 -7.59
CA LEU A 690 0.34 -14.88 -7.30
C LEU A 690 0.04 -14.63 -5.81
N LEU A 691 -0.87 -15.43 -5.23
CA LEU A 691 -1.16 -15.34 -3.80
C LEU A 691 0.09 -15.66 -2.98
N LYS A 692 0.81 -16.73 -3.30
CA LYS A 692 2.03 -17.08 -2.58
C LYS A 692 3.07 -15.96 -2.64
N GLU A 693 3.28 -15.35 -3.80
CA GLU A 693 4.21 -14.23 -3.97
C GLU A 693 3.85 -12.99 -3.13
N ARG A 694 2.55 -12.75 -2.90
CA ARG A 694 2.06 -11.53 -2.23
C ARG A 694 1.90 -11.69 -0.71
N PHE A 695 1.82 -12.92 -0.23
CA PHE A 695 1.52 -13.22 1.18
C PHE A 695 2.66 -13.93 1.93
N ASN A 696 3.67 -14.47 1.22
CA ASN A 696 4.90 -15.05 1.78
C ASN A 696 6.14 -14.32 1.26
#